data_AF-A0AAX3THR3-F1
#
_entry.id   AF-A0AAX3THR3-F1
#
_cell.length_a   1.000
_cell.length_b   1.000
_cell.length_c   1.000
_cell.angle_alpha   90.00
_cell.angle_beta   90.00
_cell.angle_gamma   90.00
#
_symmetry.space_group_name_H-M   'P 1'
#
loop_
_entity.id
_entity.type
_entity.pdbx_description
1 polymer ?
#
loop_
_entity_poly.entity_id
_entity_poly.type
_entity_poly.pdbx_seq_one_letter_code
_entity_poly.pdbx_strand_id
1 'polypeptide(L)'
;MHNHFSNEVDGQLKFYQDYLPLVDKTLKTDDILTDYTDGIVYGNLIEFKVVINDINSVLFQTIKYLSARRIKGKEIPKNILLVSLTNEKIYVFDSQEYLTHIEKVYFGGASVKTAGFSSDAPLEVLEYGQSQLDESRLITLLRSKQYTKINIDENCIVGWAERFYRENKGAKKSDFIGDQTGKVKIIGEIRKPEKLKEFINPYIGETNAQFHYLMDKLNDTLQKKNLGAFYTPEPYVEKSLELVRQAIKRVPEGNDYIILDRCAGTGNLEKLMSDEELSHCVLSTIEYYEYKVLVELLGDKVRHIIPPTEKEDTFNMGLVRGADALSKEYINNEIIKRYINDPKVTIIMYENPPYAETTSIEHQKAGTSKKSSAWKKSFLVTEMKKEVKGQATNELGNIFIWSAFKYYLRQPTDSYIVYSPVKYWKAQHLINQKFLGGFAFNRKHFHTNIHAMIMCALWSKEEVALESLKLEAYDIDKDGNLLPENNIIIKRIHSTYSQKYFDKRKFIDDENNGLYLGLNGKEYEGKTKSVVPLFNSNILGYMAVYSSGFDNPDLHATLIMAGRYDGHGFFLRSDNFLEKLPMFAASRYITYNRHWTQRANIMKSADGVERFNKAVSSNKIEQDLLKILLFTTLETQNHMRSLYGSDGRFYRNELSLDNSNGDTLATVSLAKLKQGSKETDLFEQWGKVLTEAKKTKNYNSKLTYSVYQIIDELNTSEKDENDKTIYNYPELNGHLNTLKTMVKEYYNSEIVPFLFEYEFLK
;
A
#
# COMPACT_ATOMS: atom_id res chain seq x y z
N MET A 1 52.81 14.21 -9.87
CA MET A 1 52.52 13.01 -9.06
C MET A 1 51.20 12.48 -9.56
N HIS A 2 51.12 11.24 -10.06
CA HIS A 2 49.83 10.67 -10.44
C HIS A 2 48.93 10.62 -9.21
N ASN A 3 47.69 11.11 -9.34
CA ASN A 3 46.70 11.04 -8.27
C ASN A 3 46.29 9.57 -8.10
N HIS A 4 46.98 8.86 -7.22
CA HIS A 4 46.65 7.48 -6.90
C HIS A 4 45.53 7.48 -5.85
N PHE A 5 44.30 7.23 -6.28
CA PHE A 5 43.16 7.13 -5.37
C PHE A 5 43.12 5.74 -4.72
N SER A 6 42.88 5.70 -3.41
CA SER A 6 42.80 4.45 -2.63
C SER A 6 41.41 3.81 -2.68
N ASN A 7 40.38 4.59 -3.02
CA ASN A 7 39.00 4.17 -3.23
C ASN A 7 38.33 5.05 -4.30
N GLU A 8 37.21 4.59 -4.85
CA GLU A 8 36.48 5.23 -5.96
C GLU A 8 35.81 6.54 -5.55
N VAL A 9 35.30 6.61 -4.31
CA VAL A 9 34.55 7.75 -3.77
C VAL A 9 35.42 9.01 -3.70
N ASP A 10 36.65 8.89 -3.21
CA ASP A 10 37.58 10.02 -3.11
C ASP A 10 37.88 10.61 -4.49
N GLY A 11 38.07 9.75 -5.50
CA GLY A 11 38.35 10.18 -6.88
C GLY A 11 37.14 10.82 -7.56
N GLN A 12 35.95 10.26 -7.34
CA GLN A 12 34.69 10.83 -7.81
C GLN A 12 34.43 12.23 -7.22
N LEU A 13 34.58 12.40 -5.90
CA LEU A 13 34.42 13.69 -5.23
C LEU A 13 35.41 14.72 -5.76
N LYS A 14 36.68 14.32 -5.94
CA LYS A 14 37.72 15.19 -6.51
C LYS A 14 37.38 15.62 -7.93
N PHE A 15 36.95 14.69 -8.79
CA PHE A 15 36.51 14.99 -10.15
C PHE A 15 35.39 16.04 -10.14
N TYR A 16 34.37 15.86 -9.30
CA TYR A 16 33.26 16.80 -9.23
C TYR A 16 33.67 18.18 -8.68
N GLN A 17 34.57 18.24 -7.70
CA GLN A 17 35.13 19.51 -7.20
C GLN A 17 35.85 20.30 -8.30
N ASP A 18 36.57 19.60 -9.19
CA ASP A 18 37.36 20.25 -10.24
C ASP A 18 36.50 20.70 -11.43
N TYR A 19 35.57 19.85 -11.89
CA TYR A 19 34.84 20.10 -13.13
C TYR A 19 33.46 20.74 -12.95
N LEU A 20 32.72 20.47 -11.86
CA LEU A 20 31.36 21.02 -11.71
C LEU A 20 31.31 22.56 -11.65
N PRO A 21 32.23 23.27 -10.95
CA PRO A 21 32.23 24.74 -10.97
C PRO A 21 32.39 25.34 -12.36
N LEU A 22 33.01 24.59 -13.28
CA LEU A 22 33.21 24.97 -14.68
C LEU A 22 31.99 24.60 -15.55
N VAL A 23 31.16 23.65 -15.13
CA VAL A 23 29.95 23.24 -15.84
C VAL A 23 28.76 24.08 -15.39
N ASP A 24 28.45 24.05 -14.10
CA ASP A 24 27.39 24.82 -13.46
C ASP A 24 27.62 24.90 -11.95
N LYS A 25 27.99 26.09 -11.48
CA LYS A 25 28.25 26.39 -10.06
C LYS A 25 27.05 26.21 -9.12
N THR A 26 25.85 26.00 -9.65
CA THR A 26 24.64 25.79 -8.85
C THR A 26 24.37 24.32 -8.55
N LEU A 27 25.00 23.39 -9.29
CA LEU A 27 24.88 21.96 -9.05
C LEU A 27 25.64 21.56 -7.78
N LYS A 28 24.97 20.80 -6.92
CA LYS A 28 25.58 20.13 -5.77
C LYS A 28 25.76 18.64 -6.07
N THR A 29 26.67 17.99 -5.35
CA THR A 29 26.92 16.55 -5.47
C THR A 29 25.63 15.74 -5.28
N ASP A 30 24.77 16.14 -4.34
CA ASP A 30 23.47 15.51 -4.09
C ASP A 30 22.50 15.59 -5.28
N ASP A 31 22.62 16.64 -6.12
CA ASP A 31 21.78 16.79 -7.32
C ASP A 31 22.18 15.79 -8.42
N ILE A 32 23.40 15.25 -8.33
CA ILE A 32 24.05 14.44 -9.37
C ILE A 32 24.00 12.96 -9.02
N LEU A 33 24.27 12.62 -7.75
CA LEU A 33 24.29 11.24 -7.25
C LEU A 33 22.87 10.71 -7.01
N THR A 34 22.21 10.29 -8.09
CA THR A 34 20.83 9.78 -8.05
C THR A 34 20.71 8.39 -8.70
N ASP A 35 19.62 7.68 -8.39
CA ASP A 35 19.27 6.37 -8.99
C ASP A 35 20.35 5.27 -8.86
N TYR A 36 21.18 5.31 -7.81
CA TYR A 36 22.32 4.39 -7.61
C TYR A 36 23.38 4.46 -8.73
N THR A 37 23.42 5.56 -9.47
CA THR A 37 24.48 5.84 -10.45
C THR A 37 25.58 6.68 -9.81
N ASP A 38 26.79 6.61 -10.36
CA ASP A 38 27.90 7.44 -9.89
C ASP A 38 27.79 8.91 -10.35
N GLY A 39 26.80 9.23 -11.18
CA GLY A 39 26.32 10.59 -11.31
C GLY A 39 25.70 10.93 -12.66
N ILE A 40 24.73 11.85 -12.62
CA ILE A 40 24.06 12.37 -13.82
C ILE A 40 24.21 13.88 -13.85
N VAL A 41 24.89 14.36 -14.88
CA VAL A 41 25.09 15.80 -15.12
C VAL A 41 24.44 16.13 -16.46
N TYR A 42 23.25 16.74 -16.39
CA TYR A 42 22.47 17.07 -17.58
C TYR A 42 22.28 15.86 -18.53
N GLY A 43 22.74 15.96 -19.77
CA GLY A 43 22.69 14.90 -20.78
C GLY A 43 23.81 13.86 -20.68
N ASN A 44 24.47 13.74 -19.52
CA ASN A 44 25.62 12.86 -19.31
C ASN A 44 25.40 11.92 -18.12
N LEU A 45 25.54 10.61 -18.34
CA LEU A 45 25.67 9.60 -17.29
C LEU A 45 27.16 9.33 -17.08
N ILE A 46 27.61 9.35 -15.82
CA ILE A 46 29.01 9.18 -15.45
C ILE A 46 29.12 7.95 -14.54
N GLU A 47 30.06 7.06 -14.86
CA GLU A 47 30.39 5.88 -14.05
C GLU A 47 31.89 5.88 -13.79
N PHE A 48 32.28 5.77 -12.53
CA PHE A 48 33.67 5.82 -12.11
C PHE A 48 34.18 4.42 -11.83
N LYS A 49 35.45 4.16 -12.13
CA LYS A 49 36.20 3.03 -11.57
C LYS A 49 37.60 3.52 -11.23
N VAL A 50 38.18 2.98 -10.16
CA VAL A 50 39.59 3.27 -9.81
C VAL A 50 40.50 3.01 -11.02
N VAL A 51 40.29 1.89 -11.70
CA VAL A 51 40.85 1.55 -13.02
C VAL A 51 39.79 0.78 -13.81
N ILE A 52 39.52 1.18 -15.06
CA ILE A 52 38.66 0.41 -15.96
C ILE A 52 39.51 -0.67 -16.65
N ASN A 53 39.36 -1.93 -16.20
CA ASN A 53 40.02 -3.08 -16.82
C ASN A 53 39.18 -3.73 -17.92
N ASP A 54 37.85 -3.59 -17.85
CA ASP A 54 36.90 -4.13 -18.83
C ASP A 54 35.85 -3.05 -19.14
N ILE A 55 36.05 -2.38 -20.29
CA ILE A 55 35.17 -1.31 -20.77
C ILE A 55 33.76 -1.85 -21.05
N ASN A 56 33.64 -3.07 -21.59
CA ASN A 56 32.35 -3.67 -21.94
C ASN A 56 31.50 -3.93 -20.69
N SER A 57 32.10 -4.48 -19.64
CA SER A 57 31.38 -4.74 -18.39
C SER A 57 30.86 -3.45 -17.74
N VAL A 58 31.68 -2.40 -17.71
CA VAL A 58 31.31 -1.10 -17.13
C VAL A 58 30.25 -0.42 -18.00
N LEU A 59 30.38 -0.45 -19.33
CA LEU A 59 29.35 0.08 -20.24
C LEU A 59 28.02 -0.66 -20.09
N PHE A 60 28.04 -1.98 -19.93
CA PHE A 60 26.79 -2.73 -19.77
C PHE A 60 26.11 -2.45 -18.43
N GLN A 61 26.89 -2.17 -17.38
CA GLN A 61 26.36 -1.68 -16.11
C GLN A 61 25.65 -0.32 -16.30
N THR A 62 26.23 0.62 -17.06
CA THR A 62 25.59 1.92 -17.32
C THR A 62 24.35 1.80 -18.19
N ILE A 63 24.34 0.91 -19.19
CA ILE A 63 23.14 0.57 -19.98
C ILE A 63 21.99 0.10 -19.08
N LYS A 64 22.27 -0.73 -18.07
CA LYS A 64 21.24 -1.17 -17.10
C LYS A 64 20.70 -0.01 -16.27
N TYR A 65 21.53 0.95 -15.88
CA TYR A 65 21.06 2.18 -15.23
C TYR A 65 20.13 3.00 -16.13
N LEU A 66 20.49 3.16 -17.41
CA LEU A 66 19.65 3.85 -18.39
C LEU A 66 18.30 3.13 -18.61
N SER A 67 18.30 1.80 -18.68
CA SER A 67 17.06 0.99 -18.73
C SER A 67 16.16 1.25 -17.50
N ALA A 68 16.72 1.23 -16.29
CA ALA A 68 15.96 1.51 -15.08
C ALA A 68 15.39 2.94 -15.06
N ARG A 69 16.15 3.93 -15.57
CA ARG A 69 15.68 5.31 -15.71
C ARG A 69 14.53 5.44 -16.71
N ARG A 70 14.63 4.78 -17.86
CA ARG A 70 13.56 4.70 -18.87
C ARG A 70 12.27 4.20 -18.26
N ILE A 71 12.32 3.10 -17.51
CA ILE A 71 11.15 2.49 -16.84
C ILE A 71 10.52 3.46 -15.85
N LYS A 72 11.34 4.24 -15.13
CA LYS A 72 10.90 5.29 -14.19
C LYS A 72 10.38 6.57 -14.86
N GLY A 73 10.33 6.63 -16.20
CA GLY A 73 9.93 7.83 -16.95
C GLY A 73 10.92 8.98 -16.85
N LYS A 74 12.20 8.69 -16.59
CA LYS A 74 13.26 9.70 -16.54
C LYS A 74 13.99 9.79 -17.88
N GLU A 75 14.53 10.96 -18.15
CA GLU A 75 15.36 11.21 -19.34
C GLU A 75 16.59 10.31 -19.38
N ILE A 76 16.97 9.93 -20.60
CA ILE A 76 18.13 9.10 -20.92
C ILE A 76 19.24 10.03 -21.40
N PRO A 77 20.27 10.28 -20.58
CA PRO A 77 21.48 10.98 -21.00
C PRO A 77 21.99 10.47 -22.35
N LYS A 78 22.29 11.38 -23.27
CA LYS A 78 22.85 10.99 -24.57
C LYS A 78 24.28 10.48 -24.41
N ASN A 79 25.08 11.14 -23.59
CA ASN A 79 26.47 10.77 -23.39
C ASN A 79 26.61 9.80 -22.20
N ILE A 80 27.41 8.74 -22.40
CA ILE A 80 27.86 7.85 -21.33
C ILE A 80 29.36 8.08 -21.17
N LEU A 81 29.79 8.48 -19.98
CA LEU A 81 31.18 8.79 -19.65
C LEU A 81 31.69 7.76 -18.65
N LEU A 82 32.58 6.86 -19.10
CA LEU A 82 33.21 5.89 -18.23
C LEU A 82 34.57 6.42 -17.79
N VAL A 83 34.70 6.74 -16.50
CA VAL A 83 35.86 7.43 -15.93
C VAL A 83 36.79 6.43 -15.26
N SER A 84 37.99 6.26 -15.81
CA SER A 84 39.09 5.54 -15.18
C SER A 84 39.94 6.53 -14.40
N LEU A 85 39.84 6.52 -13.08
CA LEU A 85 40.43 7.53 -12.18
C LEU A 85 41.96 7.54 -12.21
N THR A 86 42.60 6.39 -11.97
CA THR A 86 44.07 6.31 -11.83
C THR A 86 44.80 6.63 -13.13
N ASN A 87 44.20 6.26 -14.26
CA ASN A 87 44.79 6.45 -15.59
C ASN A 87 44.39 7.80 -16.20
N GLU A 88 43.50 8.54 -15.54
CA GLU A 88 42.94 9.81 -15.98
C GLU A 88 42.38 9.75 -17.41
N LYS A 89 41.65 8.66 -17.71
CA LYS A 89 40.98 8.45 -19.01
C LYS A 89 39.47 8.42 -18.89
N ILE A 90 38.79 9.03 -19.87
CA ILE A 90 37.33 8.92 -20.03
C ILE A 90 37.04 8.29 -21.38
N TYR A 91 36.23 7.24 -21.36
CA TYR A 91 35.69 6.61 -22.57
C TYR A 91 34.27 7.13 -22.79
N VAL A 92 34.04 7.74 -23.94
CA VAL A 92 32.76 8.37 -24.28
C VAL A 92 31.97 7.49 -25.24
N PHE A 93 30.71 7.23 -24.91
CA PHE A 93 29.77 6.50 -25.76
C PHE A 93 28.48 7.29 -25.95
N ASP A 94 27.77 7.05 -27.05
CA ASP A 94 26.42 7.59 -27.30
C ASP A 94 25.37 6.53 -26.97
N SER A 95 24.48 6.83 -26.02
CA SER A 95 23.44 5.92 -25.59
C SER A 95 22.44 5.58 -26.72
N GLN A 96 22.36 6.38 -27.77
CA GLN A 96 21.55 6.10 -28.97
C GLN A 96 22.00 4.82 -29.69
N GLU A 97 23.30 4.52 -29.70
CA GLU A 97 23.85 3.30 -30.31
C GLU A 97 23.44 2.04 -29.54
N TYR A 98 23.13 2.20 -28.25
CA TYR A 98 22.77 1.12 -27.33
C TYR A 98 21.27 1.08 -27.02
N LEU A 99 20.44 1.82 -27.75
CA LEU A 99 19.01 1.95 -27.45
C LEU A 99 18.29 0.60 -27.34
N THR A 100 18.60 -0.36 -28.22
CA THR A 100 18.01 -1.71 -28.19
C THR A 100 18.36 -2.50 -26.93
N HIS A 101 19.49 -2.19 -26.26
CA HIS A 101 19.84 -2.76 -24.97
C HIS A 101 19.22 -1.97 -23.81
N ILE A 102 19.07 -0.65 -23.94
CA ILE A 102 18.40 0.21 -22.96
C ILE A 102 16.90 -0.12 -22.87
N GLU A 103 16.28 -0.50 -23.97
CA GLU A 103 14.84 -0.83 -24.04
C GLU A 103 14.51 -2.25 -23.53
N LYS A 104 15.49 -2.99 -22.99
CA LYS A 104 15.28 -4.28 -22.32
C LYS A 104 15.08 -4.09 -20.82
N VAL A 105 14.37 -5.04 -20.18
CA VAL A 105 14.22 -5.09 -18.72
C VAL A 105 15.30 -5.97 -18.09
N TYR A 106 15.96 -5.46 -17.06
CA TYR A 106 16.99 -6.19 -16.30
C TYR A 106 16.57 -6.37 -14.85
N PHE A 107 16.83 -7.55 -14.29
CA PHE A 107 16.53 -7.89 -12.90
C PHE A 107 17.81 -7.98 -12.06
N GLY A 108 17.76 -7.46 -10.82
CA GLY A 108 18.89 -7.42 -9.90
C GLY A 108 19.73 -6.16 -9.99
N GLY A 109 20.83 -6.09 -9.22
CA GLY A 109 21.75 -4.96 -9.24
C GLY A 109 22.44 -4.81 -10.59
N ALA A 110 22.68 -3.57 -11.04
CA ALA A 110 23.26 -3.30 -12.37
C ALA A 110 24.63 -3.94 -12.58
N SER A 111 25.44 -4.04 -11.52
CA SER A 111 26.76 -4.68 -11.51
C SER A 111 26.74 -6.21 -11.59
N VAL A 112 25.56 -6.85 -11.48
CA VAL A 112 25.42 -8.31 -11.50
C VAL A 112 25.22 -8.80 -12.93
N LYS A 113 25.89 -9.91 -13.31
CA LYS A 113 25.81 -10.53 -14.65
C LYS A 113 26.13 -9.53 -15.77
N THR A 114 27.33 -8.95 -15.73
CA THR A 114 27.80 -8.01 -16.75
C THR A 114 28.72 -8.63 -17.80
N ALA A 115 29.16 -9.88 -17.59
CA ALA A 115 30.03 -10.60 -18.52
C ALA A 115 29.29 -11.01 -19.83
N GLY A 116 30.01 -11.02 -20.94
CA GLY A 116 29.52 -11.49 -22.25
C GLY A 116 28.88 -10.42 -23.14
N PHE A 117 28.86 -9.15 -22.71
CA PHE A 117 28.50 -8.01 -23.55
C PHE A 117 29.70 -7.56 -24.40
N SER A 118 29.46 -7.17 -25.65
CA SER A 118 30.48 -6.61 -26.55
C SER A 118 29.96 -5.28 -27.08
N SER A 119 30.70 -4.20 -26.85
CA SER A 119 30.38 -2.88 -27.38
C SER A 119 31.12 -2.60 -28.68
N ASP A 120 30.67 -1.55 -29.36
CA ASP A 120 31.48 -0.89 -30.37
C ASP A 120 32.61 -0.07 -29.71
N ALA A 121 33.52 0.47 -30.51
CA ALA A 121 34.60 1.32 -30.00
C ALA A 121 34.02 2.62 -29.38
N PRO A 122 34.65 3.17 -28.32
CA PRO A 122 34.29 4.49 -27.81
C PRO A 122 34.36 5.55 -28.92
N LEU A 123 33.43 6.50 -28.90
CA LEU A 123 33.39 7.61 -29.85
C LEU A 123 34.63 8.51 -29.72
N GLU A 124 35.04 8.75 -28.47
CA GLU A 124 36.25 9.47 -28.13
C GLU A 124 36.82 8.93 -26.81
N VAL A 125 38.14 9.02 -26.67
CA VAL A 125 38.85 8.73 -25.42
C VAL A 125 39.59 10.00 -25.03
N LEU A 126 39.27 10.52 -23.85
CA LEU A 126 39.82 11.79 -23.33
C LEU A 126 40.84 11.50 -22.24
N GLU A 127 42.02 12.11 -22.32
CA GLU A 127 43.07 12.08 -21.29
C GLU A 127 42.94 13.33 -20.40
N TYR A 128 41.91 13.33 -19.55
CA TYR A 128 41.64 14.44 -18.63
C TYR A 128 42.80 14.59 -17.61
N GLY A 129 43.11 15.79 -17.15
CA GLY A 129 44.29 16.04 -16.31
C GLY A 129 45.65 15.96 -17.02
N GLN A 130 45.73 15.42 -18.24
CA GLN A 130 46.96 15.34 -19.05
C GLN A 130 46.92 16.25 -20.28
N SER A 131 45.74 16.43 -20.88
CA SER A 131 45.51 17.28 -22.06
C SER A 131 44.52 18.40 -21.76
N GLN A 132 44.97 19.66 -21.84
CA GLN A 132 44.08 20.83 -21.68
C GLN A 132 42.97 20.89 -22.74
N LEU A 133 43.24 20.37 -23.95
CA LEU A 133 42.23 20.27 -25.01
C LEU A 133 41.14 19.27 -24.62
N ASP A 134 41.52 18.14 -24.05
CA ASP A 134 40.59 17.08 -23.63
C ASP A 134 39.77 17.50 -22.41
N GLU A 135 40.35 18.26 -21.49
CA GLU A 135 39.61 18.86 -20.37
C GLU A 135 38.58 19.89 -20.85
N SER A 136 38.94 20.73 -21.82
CA SER A 136 38.00 21.66 -22.46
C SER A 136 36.87 20.91 -23.17
N ARG A 137 37.20 19.81 -23.85
CA ARG A 137 36.23 18.91 -24.49
C ARG A 137 35.30 18.24 -23.47
N LEU A 138 35.84 17.76 -22.35
CA LEU A 138 35.08 17.18 -21.25
C LEU A 138 34.08 18.19 -20.66
N ILE A 139 34.51 19.42 -20.38
CA ILE A 139 33.62 20.47 -19.89
C ILE A 139 32.49 20.74 -20.91
N THR A 140 32.81 20.68 -22.21
CA THR A 140 31.83 20.84 -23.28
C THR A 140 30.80 19.69 -23.28
N LEU A 141 31.25 18.45 -23.10
CA LEU A 141 30.36 17.29 -22.95
C LEU A 141 29.47 17.43 -21.72
N LEU A 142 30.05 17.72 -20.55
CA LEU A 142 29.30 17.86 -19.29
C LEU A 142 28.24 18.97 -19.34
N ARG A 143 28.44 20.00 -20.16
CA ARG A 143 27.43 21.06 -20.42
C ARG A 143 26.31 20.65 -21.38
N SER A 144 26.44 19.52 -22.08
CA SER A 144 25.44 19.00 -23.01
C SER A 144 24.12 18.70 -22.29
N LYS A 145 23.01 19.20 -22.84
CA LYS A 145 21.63 18.91 -22.41
C LYS A 145 20.89 18.07 -23.46
N GLN A 146 21.62 17.19 -24.14
CA GLN A 146 21.05 16.27 -25.13
C GLN A 146 20.64 14.95 -24.47
N TYR A 147 19.53 14.40 -24.95
CA TYR A 147 18.96 13.16 -24.45
C TYR A 147 18.65 12.22 -25.62
N THR A 148 18.77 10.93 -25.36
CA THR A 148 18.37 9.88 -26.31
C THR A 148 16.87 9.64 -26.19
N LYS A 149 16.18 9.64 -27.33
CA LYS A 149 14.75 9.36 -27.37
C LYS A 149 14.50 7.86 -27.25
N ILE A 150 13.47 7.50 -26.50
CA ILE A 150 13.04 6.11 -26.33
C ILE A 150 11.75 5.82 -27.10
N ASN A 151 11.52 4.55 -27.39
CA ASN A 151 10.26 4.01 -27.85
C ASN A 151 9.43 3.56 -26.63
N ILE A 152 8.20 4.05 -26.55
CA ILE A 152 7.25 3.67 -25.50
C ILE A 152 6.80 2.21 -25.71
N ASP A 153 6.88 1.43 -24.64
CA ASP A 153 6.36 0.06 -24.54
C ASP A 153 5.65 -0.15 -23.19
N GLU A 154 5.17 -1.36 -22.95
CA GLU A 154 4.55 -1.76 -21.69
C GLU A 154 5.44 -1.61 -20.44
N ASN A 155 6.76 -1.65 -20.58
CA ASN A 155 7.70 -1.62 -19.47
C ASN A 155 7.93 -0.20 -18.95
N CYS A 156 7.74 0.82 -19.80
CA CYS A 156 8.03 2.22 -19.44
C CYS A 156 6.82 3.16 -19.47
N ILE A 157 5.72 2.79 -20.14
CA ILE A 157 4.58 3.69 -20.37
C ILE A 157 4.02 4.29 -19.07
N VAL A 158 3.99 3.52 -17.98
CA VAL A 158 3.48 3.98 -16.68
C VAL A 158 4.37 5.08 -16.09
N GLY A 159 5.69 4.91 -16.11
CA GLY A 159 6.62 5.92 -15.61
C GLY A 159 6.52 7.22 -16.40
N TRP A 160 6.39 7.13 -17.72
CA TRP A 160 6.19 8.30 -18.58
C TRP A 160 4.83 8.98 -18.39
N ALA A 161 3.76 8.22 -18.17
CA ALA A 161 2.44 8.77 -17.82
C ALA A 161 2.52 9.57 -16.50
N GLU A 162 3.17 9.01 -15.48
CA GLU A 162 3.33 9.65 -14.17
C GLU A 162 4.15 10.95 -14.26
N ARG A 163 5.22 10.94 -15.07
CA ARG A 163 5.95 12.17 -15.39
C ARG A 163 5.05 13.19 -16.09
N PHE A 164 4.34 12.78 -17.13
CA PHE A 164 3.46 13.66 -17.90
C PHE A 164 2.43 14.36 -17.01
N TYR A 165 1.75 13.62 -16.12
CA TYR A 165 0.76 14.22 -15.20
C TYR A 165 1.38 15.11 -14.12
N ARG A 166 2.59 14.78 -13.66
CA ARG A 166 3.33 15.60 -12.69
C ARG A 166 3.70 16.96 -13.28
N GLU A 167 4.14 16.98 -14.54
CA GLU A 167 4.55 18.18 -15.26
C GLU A 167 3.35 18.97 -15.85
N ASN A 168 2.25 18.28 -16.17
CA ASN A 168 1.07 18.87 -16.81
C ASN A 168 -0.17 18.71 -15.91
N LYS A 169 -0.26 19.56 -14.88
CA LYS A 169 -1.36 19.52 -13.91
C LYS A 169 -2.71 19.68 -14.60
N GLY A 170 -3.60 18.70 -14.40
CA GLY A 170 -4.95 18.70 -14.97
C GLY A 170 -5.10 17.90 -16.26
N ALA A 171 -4.00 17.43 -16.85
CA ALA A 171 -4.04 16.49 -17.95
C ALA A 171 -4.64 15.14 -17.51
N LYS A 172 -5.27 14.45 -18.47
CA LYS A 172 -5.99 13.18 -18.28
C LYS A 172 -5.38 12.07 -19.15
N LYS A 173 -5.83 10.83 -18.93
CA LYS A 173 -5.47 9.66 -19.75
C LYS A 173 -5.63 9.90 -21.24
N SER A 174 -6.72 10.57 -21.66
CA SER A 174 -6.96 10.95 -23.05
C SER A 174 -5.85 11.79 -23.66
N ASP A 175 -5.27 12.68 -22.88
CA ASP A 175 -4.25 13.62 -23.34
C ASP A 175 -2.89 12.92 -23.46
N PHE A 176 -2.69 11.82 -22.74
CA PHE A 176 -1.45 11.04 -22.80
C PHE A 176 -1.49 9.95 -23.88
N ILE A 177 -2.45 9.01 -23.83
CA ILE A 177 -2.49 7.88 -24.77
C ILE A 177 -3.27 8.19 -26.05
N GLY A 178 -4.40 8.89 -25.93
CA GLY A 178 -5.35 9.13 -27.02
C GLY A 178 -5.84 7.86 -27.71
N ASP A 179 -6.67 8.03 -28.74
CA ASP A 179 -7.10 6.99 -29.67
C ASP A 179 -7.55 7.67 -30.98
N GLN A 180 -7.11 7.15 -32.12
CA GLN A 180 -7.48 7.65 -33.46
C GLN A 180 -8.45 6.72 -34.21
N THR A 181 -8.67 5.51 -33.68
CA THR A 181 -9.50 4.46 -34.29
C THR A 181 -10.97 4.55 -33.88
N GLY A 182 -11.26 5.17 -32.74
CA GLY A 182 -12.61 5.44 -32.25
C GLY A 182 -13.39 6.49 -33.05
N LYS A 183 -14.68 6.61 -32.74
CA LYS A 183 -15.54 7.69 -33.26
C LYS A 183 -15.11 9.04 -32.70
N VAL A 184 -14.63 9.06 -31.46
CA VAL A 184 -13.95 10.21 -30.87
C VAL A 184 -12.45 10.07 -31.10
N LYS A 185 -11.86 10.99 -31.85
CA LYS A 185 -10.45 10.99 -32.22
C LYS A 185 -9.68 11.98 -31.37
N ILE A 186 -8.87 11.48 -30.45
CA ILE A 186 -7.99 12.29 -29.61
C ILE A 186 -6.55 11.84 -29.88
N ILE A 187 -5.69 12.78 -30.26
CA ILE A 187 -4.26 12.51 -30.45
C ILE A 187 -3.58 12.72 -29.10
N GLY A 188 -3.12 11.62 -28.48
CA GLY A 188 -2.40 11.67 -27.22
C GLY A 188 -0.93 12.06 -27.39
N GLU A 189 -0.32 12.52 -26.30
CA GLU A 189 1.10 12.86 -26.18
C GLU A 189 2.03 11.75 -26.70
N ILE A 190 1.74 10.46 -26.43
CA ILE A 190 2.62 9.39 -26.92
C ILE A 190 2.59 9.25 -28.44
N ARG A 191 1.49 9.65 -29.10
CA ARG A 191 1.31 9.52 -30.56
C ARG A 191 1.83 10.74 -31.31
N LYS A 192 1.73 11.92 -30.70
CA LYS A 192 2.30 13.17 -31.21
C LYS A 192 2.94 13.93 -30.06
N PRO A 193 4.19 13.61 -29.69
CA PRO A 193 4.86 14.24 -28.56
C PRO A 193 5.02 15.74 -28.77
N GLU A 194 4.50 16.54 -27.84
CA GLU A 194 4.66 17.99 -27.79
C GLU A 194 5.37 18.41 -26.50
N LYS A 195 4.97 17.85 -25.36
CA LYS A 195 5.58 18.09 -24.04
C LYS A 195 6.82 17.24 -23.82
N LEU A 196 6.79 15.98 -24.26
CA LEU A 196 7.84 14.97 -24.10
C LEU A 196 8.66 14.77 -25.39
N LYS A 197 8.52 15.67 -26.36
CA LYS A 197 9.16 15.57 -27.69
C LYS A 197 10.68 15.38 -27.69
N GLU A 198 11.34 15.82 -26.61
CA GLU A 198 12.79 15.69 -26.45
C GLU A 198 13.20 14.31 -25.95
N PHE A 199 12.25 13.51 -25.42
CA PHE A 199 12.54 12.27 -24.70
C PHE A 199 11.92 11.01 -25.30
N ILE A 200 10.82 11.14 -26.05
CA ILE A 200 10.12 9.98 -26.61
C ILE A 200 9.93 10.12 -28.12
N ASN A 201 10.00 8.98 -28.81
CA ASN A 201 9.54 8.85 -30.19
C ASN A 201 8.02 8.69 -30.22
N PRO A 202 7.34 9.13 -31.30
CA PRO A 202 5.93 8.82 -31.53
C PRO A 202 5.68 7.30 -31.45
N TYR A 203 4.72 6.90 -30.62
CA TYR A 203 4.25 5.52 -30.54
C TYR A 203 3.57 5.12 -31.86
N ILE A 204 4.08 4.06 -32.46
CA ILE A 204 3.71 3.60 -33.81
C ILE A 204 2.52 2.63 -33.82
N GLY A 205 2.14 2.06 -32.68
CA GLY A 205 1.03 1.12 -32.60
C GLY A 205 -0.30 1.80 -32.94
N GLU A 206 -1.12 1.15 -33.75
CA GLU A 206 -2.39 1.71 -34.20
C GLU A 206 -3.37 1.89 -33.02
N THR A 207 -3.52 0.85 -32.20
CA THR A 207 -4.43 0.82 -31.04
C THR A 207 -3.65 0.85 -29.72
N ASN A 208 -4.37 0.81 -28.61
CA ASN A 208 -3.78 0.76 -27.27
C ASN A 208 -3.76 -0.65 -26.66
N ALA A 209 -4.07 -1.70 -27.44
CA ALA A 209 -4.21 -3.09 -26.95
C ALA A 209 -2.93 -3.66 -26.31
N GLN A 210 -1.75 -3.23 -26.78
CA GLN A 210 -0.46 -3.60 -26.16
C GLN A 210 -0.43 -3.28 -24.66
N PHE A 211 -1.15 -2.24 -24.22
CA PHE A 211 -1.17 -1.79 -22.83
C PHE A 211 -2.39 -2.30 -22.04
N HIS A 212 -3.12 -3.31 -22.53
CA HIS A 212 -4.40 -3.77 -21.95
C HIS A 212 -4.34 -4.06 -20.45
N TYR A 213 -3.25 -4.68 -19.98
CA TYR A 213 -3.07 -5.01 -18.57
C TYR A 213 -2.62 -3.82 -17.72
N LEU A 214 -2.24 -2.69 -18.32
CA LEU A 214 -1.75 -1.48 -17.63
C LEU A 214 -2.76 -0.33 -17.68
N MET A 215 -3.92 -0.50 -18.33
CA MET A 215 -4.88 0.58 -18.55
C MET A 215 -5.34 1.27 -17.28
N ASP A 216 -5.47 0.51 -16.20
CA ASP A 216 -5.82 1.00 -14.86
C ASP A 216 -4.74 1.92 -14.29
N LYS A 217 -3.46 1.57 -14.51
CA LYS A 217 -2.27 2.33 -14.10
C LYS A 217 -2.02 3.59 -14.94
N LEU A 218 -2.69 3.76 -16.08
CA LEU A 218 -2.51 4.92 -16.95
C LEU A 218 -3.46 6.08 -16.63
N ASN A 219 -4.46 5.87 -15.77
CA ASN A 219 -5.35 6.93 -15.30
C ASN A 219 -4.58 8.05 -14.59
N ASP A 220 -5.09 9.29 -14.61
CA ASP A 220 -4.46 10.36 -13.82
C ASP A 220 -4.66 10.13 -12.30
N THR A 221 -3.93 10.86 -11.47
CA THR A 221 -3.95 10.65 -10.00
C THR A 221 -5.35 10.78 -9.39
N LEU A 222 -6.22 11.65 -9.91
CA LEU A 222 -7.59 11.80 -9.43
C LEU A 222 -8.48 10.66 -9.94
N GLN A 223 -8.34 10.26 -11.21
CA GLN A 223 -9.09 9.13 -11.75
C GLN A 223 -8.68 7.79 -11.13
N LYS A 224 -7.39 7.50 -10.93
CA LYS A 224 -6.91 6.32 -10.18
C LYS A 224 -7.55 6.24 -8.80
N LYS A 225 -7.77 7.38 -8.14
CA LYS A 225 -8.41 7.47 -6.82
C LYS A 225 -9.93 7.27 -6.85
N ASN A 226 -10.60 7.60 -7.95
CA ASN A 226 -12.06 7.55 -8.06
C ASN A 226 -12.56 6.23 -8.65
N LEU A 227 -11.90 5.77 -9.70
CA LEU A 227 -12.20 4.51 -10.38
C LEU A 227 -11.62 3.35 -9.58
N GLY A 228 -10.40 3.53 -9.02
CA GLY A 228 -9.59 2.48 -8.42
C GLY A 228 -8.80 1.70 -9.48
N ALA A 229 -7.99 0.72 -9.07
CA ALA A 229 -7.16 -0.12 -9.96
C ALA A 229 -7.53 -1.61 -9.83
N PHE A 230 -7.90 -2.27 -10.94
CA PHE A 230 -8.42 -3.67 -10.95
C PHE A 230 -7.79 -4.49 -12.07
N TYR A 231 -6.51 -4.79 -11.90
CA TYR A 231 -5.88 -5.89 -12.63
C TYR A 231 -6.03 -7.18 -11.84
N THR A 232 -6.48 -8.26 -12.49
CA THR A 232 -6.47 -9.62 -11.93
C THR A 232 -5.36 -10.42 -12.61
N PRO A 233 -4.38 -10.97 -11.87
CA PRO A 233 -3.32 -11.80 -12.43
C PRO A 233 -3.85 -13.07 -13.10
N GLU A 234 -3.30 -13.43 -14.26
CA GLU A 234 -3.69 -14.62 -15.02
C GLU A 234 -3.73 -15.92 -14.19
N PRO A 235 -2.74 -16.26 -13.34
CA PRO A 235 -2.80 -17.48 -12.51
C PRO A 235 -4.00 -17.52 -11.55
N TYR A 236 -4.43 -16.36 -11.06
CA TYR A 236 -5.61 -16.26 -10.20
C TYR A 236 -6.92 -16.28 -10.99
N VAL A 237 -6.92 -15.74 -12.22
CA VAL A 237 -8.04 -15.88 -13.15
C VAL A 237 -8.26 -17.36 -13.44
N GLU A 238 -7.23 -18.06 -13.91
CA GLU A 238 -7.28 -19.50 -14.21
C GLU A 238 -7.87 -20.29 -13.04
N LYS A 239 -7.36 -20.05 -11.82
CA LYS A 239 -7.87 -20.74 -10.63
C LYS A 239 -9.33 -20.41 -10.34
N SER A 240 -9.73 -19.15 -10.44
CA SER A 240 -11.11 -18.74 -10.18
C SER A 240 -12.13 -19.20 -11.22
N LEU A 241 -11.70 -19.53 -12.46
CA LEU A 241 -12.58 -20.15 -13.46
C LEU A 241 -13.11 -21.52 -13.02
N GLU A 242 -12.44 -22.19 -12.06
CA GLU A 242 -13.01 -23.37 -11.41
C GLU A 242 -14.35 -23.07 -10.73
N LEU A 243 -14.51 -21.88 -10.13
CA LEU A 243 -15.77 -21.43 -9.52
C LEU A 243 -16.82 -21.10 -10.60
N VAL A 244 -16.41 -20.50 -11.72
CA VAL A 244 -17.29 -20.22 -12.86
C VAL A 244 -17.85 -21.52 -13.41
N ARG A 245 -17.00 -22.52 -13.64
CA ARG A 245 -17.41 -23.85 -14.11
C ARG A 245 -18.28 -24.59 -13.09
N GLN A 246 -18.05 -24.38 -11.79
CA GLN A 246 -18.97 -24.86 -10.75
C GLN A 246 -20.34 -24.17 -10.81
N ALA A 247 -20.39 -22.87 -11.11
CA ALA A 247 -21.64 -22.14 -11.33
C ALA A 247 -22.38 -22.62 -12.58
N ILE A 248 -21.68 -22.84 -13.70
CA ILE A 248 -22.25 -23.38 -14.95
C ILE A 248 -22.87 -24.77 -14.72
N LYS A 249 -22.21 -25.64 -13.95
CA LYS A 249 -22.77 -26.97 -13.62
C LYS A 249 -24.09 -26.93 -12.84
N ARG A 250 -24.46 -25.78 -12.26
CA ARG A 250 -25.73 -25.60 -11.54
C ARG A 250 -26.86 -25.13 -12.46
N VAL A 251 -26.57 -24.82 -13.72
CA VAL A 251 -27.58 -24.43 -14.72
C VAL A 251 -28.50 -25.62 -14.96
N PRO A 252 -29.84 -25.47 -14.79
CA PRO A 252 -30.78 -26.55 -15.05
C PRO A 252 -30.71 -27.03 -16.50
N GLU A 253 -30.97 -28.32 -16.71
CA GLU A 253 -31.03 -28.89 -18.06
C GLU A 253 -32.10 -28.17 -18.90
N GLY A 254 -31.73 -27.78 -20.12
CA GLY A 254 -32.61 -27.03 -21.04
C GLY A 254 -32.69 -25.52 -20.78
N ASN A 255 -32.04 -25.00 -19.73
CA ASN A 255 -31.88 -23.57 -19.51
C ASN A 255 -30.61 -23.03 -20.20
N ASP A 256 -30.67 -21.77 -20.64
CA ASP A 256 -29.49 -21.00 -21.03
C ASP A 256 -28.86 -20.33 -19.80
N TYR A 257 -27.69 -19.72 -19.96
CA TYR A 257 -27.06 -18.91 -18.92
C TYR A 257 -26.33 -17.70 -19.50
N ILE A 258 -26.04 -16.71 -18.66
CA ILE A 258 -25.10 -15.64 -18.97
C ILE A 258 -24.05 -15.52 -17.88
N ILE A 259 -22.86 -15.07 -18.27
CA ILE A 259 -21.81 -14.62 -17.35
C ILE A 259 -21.75 -13.09 -17.43
N LEU A 260 -22.15 -12.40 -16.37
CA LEU A 260 -22.20 -10.94 -16.32
C LEU A 260 -21.03 -10.37 -15.51
N ASP A 261 -20.21 -9.55 -16.16
CA ASP A 261 -19.22 -8.68 -15.48
C ASP A 261 -19.57 -7.21 -15.75
N ARG A 262 -19.93 -6.49 -14.69
CA ARG A 262 -20.29 -5.06 -14.76
C ARG A 262 -19.08 -4.13 -14.72
N CYS A 263 -17.89 -4.66 -14.48
CA CYS A 263 -16.64 -3.91 -14.35
C CYS A 263 -15.44 -4.67 -14.96
N ALA A 264 -15.60 -5.19 -16.17
CA ALA A 264 -14.64 -6.06 -16.85
C ALA A 264 -13.29 -5.39 -17.15
N GLY A 265 -13.22 -4.06 -17.13
CA GLY A 265 -12.03 -3.32 -17.55
C GLY A 265 -11.69 -3.66 -19.00
N THR A 266 -10.53 -4.26 -19.21
CA THR A 266 -10.06 -4.75 -20.52
C THR A 266 -10.36 -6.24 -20.78
N GLY A 267 -11.10 -6.92 -19.89
CA GLY A 267 -11.52 -8.32 -20.05
C GLY A 267 -10.55 -9.34 -19.46
N ASN A 268 -9.83 -8.97 -18.39
CA ASN A 268 -8.80 -9.84 -17.80
C ASN A 268 -9.38 -11.12 -17.20
N LEU A 269 -10.58 -11.07 -16.62
CA LEU A 269 -11.24 -12.24 -16.03
C LEU A 269 -11.70 -13.25 -17.10
N GLU A 270 -12.04 -12.75 -18.29
CA GLU A 270 -12.58 -13.53 -19.40
C GLU A 270 -11.51 -14.09 -20.32
N LYS A 271 -10.29 -13.54 -20.28
CA LYS A 271 -9.20 -13.85 -21.21
C LYS A 271 -8.87 -15.35 -21.33
N LEU A 272 -9.09 -16.13 -20.27
CA LEU A 272 -8.79 -17.57 -20.20
C LEU A 272 -10.03 -18.47 -20.31
N MET A 273 -11.19 -17.89 -20.60
CA MET A 273 -12.41 -18.64 -20.87
C MET A 273 -12.35 -19.31 -22.26
N SER A 274 -13.03 -20.44 -22.40
CA SER A 274 -13.25 -21.09 -23.69
C SER A 274 -14.21 -20.30 -24.58
N ASP A 275 -14.21 -20.58 -25.88
CA ASP A 275 -15.12 -19.94 -26.84
C ASP A 275 -16.61 -20.12 -26.46
N GLU A 276 -16.96 -21.29 -25.90
CA GLU A 276 -18.31 -21.53 -25.38
C GLU A 276 -18.60 -20.59 -24.21
N GLU A 277 -17.78 -20.61 -23.16
CA GLU A 277 -17.94 -19.73 -21.99
C GLU A 277 -18.02 -18.24 -22.41
N LEU A 278 -17.15 -17.79 -23.32
CA LEU A 278 -17.14 -16.42 -23.85
C LEU A 278 -18.45 -16.06 -24.57
N SER A 279 -19.04 -16.98 -25.34
CA SER A 279 -20.31 -16.76 -26.05
C SER A 279 -21.52 -16.56 -25.11
N HIS A 280 -21.34 -16.80 -23.81
CA HIS A 280 -22.31 -16.50 -22.75
C HIS A 280 -22.00 -15.20 -21.98
N CYS A 281 -20.88 -14.53 -22.25
CA CYS A 281 -20.44 -13.33 -21.52
C CYS A 281 -21.17 -12.05 -21.94
N VAL A 282 -21.62 -11.29 -20.95
CA VAL A 282 -22.14 -9.91 -21.06
C VAL A 282 -21.22 -9.01 -20.26
N LEU A 283 -20.44 -8.18 -20.96
CA LEU A 283 -19.34 -7.42 -20.35
C LEU A 283 -19.62 -5.92 -20.37
N SER A 284 -19.13 -5.21 -19.36
CA SER A 284 -19.19 -3.75 -19.33
C SER A 284 -18.00 -3.15 -18.58
N THR A 285 -17.58 -1.97 -19.03
CA THR A 285 -16.60 -1.14 -18.31
C THR A 285 -17.01 0.33 -18.43
N ILE A 286 -16.73 1.09 -17.37
CA ILE A 286 -17.08 2.50 -17.28
C ILE A 286 -16.01 3.41 -17.92
N GLU A 287 -14.77 2.94 -18.09
CA GLU A 287 -13.66 3.73 -18.66
C GLU A 287 -13.58 3.53 -20.17
N TYR A 288 -13.51 4.62 -20.91
CA TYR A 288 -13.67 4.58 -22.36
C TYR A 288 -12.50 3.91 -23.09
N TYR A 289 -11.26 4.16 -22.68
CA TYR A 289 -10.11 3.52 -23.33
C TYR A 289 -10.02 2.03 -23.00
N GLU A 290 -10.42 1.62 -21.79
CA GLU A 290 -10.63 0.22 -21.45
C GLU A 290 -11.71 -0.42 -22.32
N TYR A 291 -12.85 0.25 -22.54
CA TYR A 291 -13.91 -0.23 -23.43
C TYR A 291 -13.39 -0.45 -24.86
N LYS A 292 -12.58 0.45 -25.41
CA LYS A 292 -12.00 0.29 -26.74
C LYS A 292 -11.12 -0.96 -26.84
N VAL A 293 -10.25 -1.16 -25.85
CA VAL A 293 -9.40 -2.36 -25.77
C VAL A 293 -10.23 -3.63 -25.56
N LEU A 294 -11.27 -3.59 -24.71
CA LEU A 294 -12.17 -4.72 -24.48
C LEU A 294 -12.87 -5.16 -25.77
N VAL A 295 -13.40 -4.21 -26.54
CA VAL A 295 -14.04 -4.47 -27.84
C VAL A 295 -13.06 -5.08 -28.83
N GLU A 296 -11.83 -4.56 -28.88
CA GLU A 296 -10.78 -5.09 -29.77
C GLU A 296 -10.37 -6.53 -29.41
N LEU A 297 -10.30 -6.87 -28.12
CA LEU A 297 -9.82 -8.18 -27.68
C LEU A 297 -10.90 -9.28 -27.69
N LEU A 298 -12.15 -8.91 -27.35
CA LEU A 298 -13.22 -9.86 -27.03
C LEU A 298 -14.54 -9.59 -27.77
N GLY A 299 -14.68 -8.46 -28.48
CA GLY A 299 -15.96 -8.02 -29.02
C GLY A 299 -16.62 -8.96 -30.03
N ASP A 300 -15.84 -9.77 -30.74
CA ASP A 300 -16.30 -10.79 -31.69
C ASP A 300 -16.59 -12.16 -31.05
N LYS A 301 -16.17 -12.36 -29.79
CA LYS A 301 -16.28 -13.63 -29.06
C LYS A 301 -17.41 -13.62 -28.04
N VAL A 302 -17.71 -12.46 -27.46
CA VAL A 302 -18.66 -12.36 -26.35
C VAL A 302 -20.08 -12.12 -26.83
N ARG A 303 -21.06 -12.47 -25.98
CA ARG A 303 -22.47 -12.30 -26.29
C ARG A 303 -22.85 -10.83 -26.48
N HIS A 304 -22.42 -9.99 -25.54
CA HIS A 304 -22.62 -8.53 -25.57
C HIS A 304 -21.50 -7.79 -24.86
N ILE A 305 -21.14 -6.62 -25.39
CA ILE A 305 -20.46 -5.57 -24.62
C ILE A 305 -21.47 -4.45 -24.40
N ILE A 306 -21.44 -3.79 -23.25
CA ILE A 306 -22.34 -2.68 -22.92
C ILE A 306 -21.56 -1.36 -22.92
N PRO A 307 -21.91 -0.40 -23.79
CA PRO A 307 -22.91 -0.47 -24.86
C PRO A 307 -22.43 -1.36 -26.05
N PRO A 308 -23.33 -1.90 -26.90
CA PRO A 308 -22.94 -2.83 -27.97
C PRO A 308 -22.12 -2.22 -29.09
N THR A 309 -22.30 -0.92 -29.33
CA THR A 309 -21.64 -0.20 -30.42
C THR A 309 -21.26 1.18 -29.93
N GLU A 310 -20.11 1.66 -30.37
CA GLU A 310 -19.67 3.03 -30.14
C GLU A 310 -20.54 4.03 -30.94
N LYS A 311 -21.20 4.95 -30.23
CA LYS A 311 -21.96 6.08 -30.76
C LYS A 311 -21.20 7.39 -30.54
N GLU A 312 -21.60 8.46 -31.23
CA GLU A 312 -20.97 9.79 -31.10
C GLU A 312 -20.95 10.32 -29.66
N ASP A 313 -21.96 9.98 -28.85
CA ASP A 313 -22.10 10.40 -27.45
C ASP A 313 -21.65 9.34 -26.43
N THR A 314 -21.01 8.25 -26.89
CA THR A 314 -20.51 7.18 -26.00
C THR A 314 -19.38 7.68 -25.10
N PHE A 315 -18.49 8.52 -25.63
CA PHE A 315 -17.44 9.18 -24.85
C PHE A 315 -18.02 10.33 -24.03
N ASN A 316 -17.85 10.27 -22.72
CA ASN A 316 -18.22 11.32 -21.79
C ASN A 316 -17.05 11.61 -20.83
N MET A 317 -16.16 12.52 -21.21
CA MET A 317 -15.02 12.96 -20.40
C MET A 317 -14.09 11.81 -19.94
N GLY A 318 -13.90 10.79 -20.78
CA GLY A 318 -13.12 9.58 -20.47
C GLY A 318 -13.96 8.41 -19.92
N LEU A 319 -15.27 8.60 -19.71
CA LEU A 319 -16.18 7.53 -19.30
C LEU A 319 -17.10 7.11 -20.45
N VAL A 320 -17.68 5.92 -20.32
CA VAL A 320 -18.67 5.36 -21.25
C VAL A 320 -20.08 5.71 -20.75
N ARG A 321 -20.85 6.44 -21.57
CA ARG A 321 -22.25 6.75 -21.25
C ARG A 321 -23.09 5.47 -21.15
N GLY A 322 -23.90 5.36 -20.11
CA GLY A 322 -24.78 4.20 -19.89
C GLY A 322 -24.09 2.94 -19.36
N ALA A 323 -22.78 2.99 -19.08
CA ALA A 323 -22.01 1.87 -18.50
C ALA A 323 -21.71 2.04 -16.99
N ASP A 324 -22.26 3.07 -16.33
CA ASP A 324 -22.12 3.23 -14.89
C ASP A 324 -22.99 2.22 -14.14
N ALA A 325 -22.37 1.13 -13.68
CA ALA A 325 -23.01 0.06 -12.91
C ALA A 325 -23.73 0.54 -11.63
N LEU A 326 -23.41 1.75 -11.13
CA LEU A 326 -24.04 2.35 -9.96
C LEU A 326 -25.30 3.17 -10.27
N SER A 327 -25.61 3.35 -11.55
CA SER A 327 -26.70 4.19 -12.03
C SER A 327 -28.02 3.43 -12.15
N LYS A 328 -29.13 4.17 -12.07
CA LYS A 328 -30.47 3.62 -12.36
C LYS A 328 -30.61 3.20 -13.83
N GLU A 329 -29.95 3.91 -14.74
CA GLU A 329 -29.95 3.62 -16.17
C GLU A 329 -29.38 2.21 -16.43
N TYR A 330 -28.24 1.90 -15.84
CA TYR A 330 -27.58 0.60 -16.01
C TYR A 330 -28.41 -0.58 -15.47
N ILE A 331 -29.02 -0.43 -14.30
CA ILE A 331 -29.90 -1.47 -13.71
C ILE A 331 -31.10 -1.77 -14.62
N ASN A 332 -31.57 -0.76 -15.36
CA ASN A 332 -32.69 -0.88 -16.29
C ASN A 332 -32.23 -1.02 -17.74
N ASN A 333 -30.95 -1.33 -17.99
CA ASN A 333 -30.43 -1.57 -19.33
C ASN A 333 -31.22 -2.72 -20.00
N GLU A 334 -31.80 -2.44 -21.17
CA GLU A 334 -32.73 -3.37 -21.84
C GLU A 334 -32.08 -4.71 -22.21
N ILE A 335 -30.80 -4.69 -22.60
CA ILE A 335 -30.05 -5.90 -23.00
C ILE A 335 -29.86 -6.80 -21.79
N ILE A 336 -29.39 -6.24 -20.68
CA ILE A 336 -29.19 -6.98 -19.43
C ILE A 336 -30.55 -7.46 -18.89
N LYS A 337 -31.57 -6.58 -18.88
CA LYS A 337 -32.91 -6.90 -18.39
C LYS A 337 -33.59 -8.02 -19.16
N ARG A 338 -33.33 -8.18 -20.46
CA ARG A 338 -33.87 -9.29 -21.25
C ARG A 338 -33.51 -10.64 -20.63
N TYR A 339 -32.26 -10.82 -20.17
CA TYR A 339 -31.80 -12.05 -19.53
C TYR A 339 -32.29 -12.15 -18.08
N ILE A 340 -32.23 -11.05 -17.31
CA ILE A 340 -32.71 -10.99 -15.91
C ILE A 340 -34.23 -11.17 -15.82
N ASN A 341 -35.00 -10.96 -16.89
CA ASN A 341 -36.45 -11.20 -16.84
C ASN A 341 -36.85 -12.59 -17.34
N ASP A 342 -35.91 -13.37 -17.90
CA ASP A 342 -36.18 -14.72 -18.40
C ASP A 342 -35.90 -15.78 -17.31
N PRO A 343 -36.91 -16.52 -16.82
CA PRO A 343 -36.71 -17.56 -15.80
C PRO A 343 -35.96 -18.79 -16.34
N LYS A 344 -35.86 -18.97 -17.66
CA LYS A 344 -35.10 -20.06 -18.29
C LYS A 344 -33.63 -19.70 -18.56
N VAL A 345 -33.19 -18.53 -18.10
CA VAL A 345 -31.79 -18.12 -18.15
C VAL A 345 -31.24 -18.07 -16.73
N THR A 346 -30.14 -18.75 -16.47
CA THR A 346 -29.41 -18.64 -15.18
C THR A 346 -28.43 -17.48 -15.22
N ILE A 347 -28.38 -16.67 -14.16
CA ILE A 347 -27.45 -15.54 -14.04
C ILE A 347 -26.23 -15.98 -13.24
N ILE A 348 -25.06 -15.92 -13.88
CA ILE A 348 -23.76 -16.07 -13.21
C ILE A 348 -23.10 -14.69 -13.26
N MET A 349 -22.87 -14.08 -12.12
CA MET A 349 -22.07 -12.85 -12.05
C MET A 349 -20.65 -13.20 -11.66
N TYR A 350 -19.66 -12.65 -12.36
CA TYR A 350 -18.24 -12.89 -12.11
C TYR A 350 -17.48 -11.58 -12.19
N GLU A 351 -17.00 -11.07 -11.05
CA GLU A 351 -16.53 -9.69 -10.96
C GLU A 351 -15.31 -9.54 -10.05
N ASN A 352 -14.43 -8.59 -10.39
CA ASN A 352 -13.45 -7.99 -9.49
C ASN A 352 -13.77 -6.50 -9.28
N PRO A 353 -14.75 -6.17 -8.41
CA PRO A 353 -15.26 -4.82 -8.27
C PRO A 353 -14.21 -3.81 -7.79
N PRO A 354 -14.46 -2.52 -8.07
CA PRO A 354 -13.54 -1.49 -7.67
C PRO A 354 -13.41 -1.28 -6.14
N TYR A 355 -12.18 -1.40 -5.61
CA TYR A 355 -11.76 -1.06 -4.24
C TYR A 355 -11.46 0.44 -4.08
N ALA A 356 -12.48 1.28 -4.12
CA ALA A 356 -12.34 2.69 -3.72
C ALA A 356 -12.84 2.90 -2.28
N GLU A 357 -11.95 3.33 -1.39
CA GLU A 357 -12.30 3.79 -0.03
C GLU A 357 -12.14 5.30 0.09
N THR A 358 -13.28 6.02 0.07
CA THR A 358 -13.32 7.49 0.21
C THR A 358 -12.78 8.05 1.54
N THR A 359 -12.57 7.18 2.52
CA THR A 359 -12.07 7.52 3.87
C THR A 359 -10.60 7.15 4.06
N SER A 360 -9.89 6.71 3.01
CA SER A 360 -8.46 6.50 3.11
C SER A 360 -7.75 7.79 3.54
N ILE A 361 -6.75 7.66 4.40
CA ILE A 361 -6.04 8.78 5.05
C ILE A 361 -5.35 9.67 4.01
N GLU A 362 -4.96 9.09 2.89
CA GLU A 362 -4.42 9.79 1.72
C GLU A 362 -5.41 10.85 1.18
N HIS A 363 -6.73 10.63 1.31
CA HIS A 363 -7.77 11.63 0.98
C HIS A 363 -7.84 12.78 2.00
N GLN A 364 -7.55 12.52 3.27
CA GLN A 364 -7.57 13.54 4.33
C GLN A 364 -6.29 14.40 4.30
N LYS A 365 -5.11 13.78 4.12
CA LYS A 365 -3.82 14.49 4.05
C LYS A 365 -3.71 15.42 2.84
N ALA A 366 -4.37 15.11 1.73
CA ALA A 366 -4.30 15.90 0.49
C ALA A 366 -5.39 16.99 0.36
N GLY A 367 -6.22 17.23 1.38
CA GLY A 367 -7.26 18.28 1.36
C GLY A 367 -8.35 18.11 0.28
N THR A 368 -8.42 16.96 -0.39
CA THR A 368 -9.24 16.70 -1.60
C THR A 368 -10.49 15.86 -1.32
N SER A 369 -10.80 15.62 -0.04
CA SER A 369 -11.93 14.81 0.46
C SER A 369 -13.31 15.15 -0.14
N LYS A 370 -13.52 16.38 -0.64
CA LYS A 370 -14.79 16.80 -1.26
C LYS A 370 -14.98 16.37 -2.72
N LYS A 371 -13.92 16.01 -3.46
CA LYS A 371 -14.02 15.60 -4.88
C LYS A 371 -14.00 14.08 -5.09
N SER A 372 -13.44 13.30 -4.15
CA SER A 372 -13.29 11.84 -4.25
C SER A 372 -14.52 11.02 -3.82
N SER A 373 -15.66 11.66 -3.52
CA SER A 373 -16.88 11.03 -3.02
C SER A 373 -18.06 11.08 -4.01
N ALA A 374 -17.80 11.31 -5.30
CA ALA A 374 -18.86 11.48 -6.30
C ALA A 374 -19.80 10.25 -6.36
N TRP A 375 -19.24 9.04 -6.33
CA TRP A 375 -20.01 7.80 -6.34
C TRP A 375 -20.93 7.63 -5.10
N LYS A 376 -20.65 8.30 -3.97
CA LYS A 376 -21.53 8.26 -2.78
C LYS A 376 -22.90 8.91 -3.00
N LYS A 377 -23.05 9.67 -4.09
CA LYS A 377 -24.32 10.26 -4.52
C LYS A 377 -25.01 9.43 -5.60
N SER A 378 -24.45 8.27 -5.98
CA SER A 378 -25.04 7.39 -6.97
C SER A 378 -26.40 6.85 -6.51
N PHE A 379 -27.16 6.35 -7.47
CA PHE A 379 -28.46 5.75 -7.23
C PHE A 379 -28.33 4.54 -6.30
N LEU A 380 -27.44 3.59 -6.60
CA LEU A 380 -27.27 2.38 -5.78
C LEU A 380 -26.86 2.68 -4.33
N VAL A 381 -26.01 3.68 -4.09
CA VAL A 381 -25.64 4.06 -2.71
C VAL A 381 -26.85 4.59 -1.94
N THR A 382 -27.69 5.37 -2.61
CA THR A 382 -28.91 5.91 -2.00
C THR A 382 -29.89 4.81 -1.67
N GLU A 383 -30.06 3.82 -2.56
CA GLU A 383 -30.91 2.66 -2.30
C GLU A 383 -30.35 1.75 -1.21
N MET A 384 -29.05 1.43 -1.26
CA MET A 384 -28.39 0.59 -0.25
C MET A 384 -28.53 1.17 1.16
N LYS A 385 -28.40 2.50 1.32
CA LYS A 385 -28.53 3.18 2.62
C LYS A 385 -29.92 3.07 3.26
N LYS A 386 -30.95 2.70 2.49
CA LYS A 386 -32.30 2.44 3.05
C LYS A 386 -32.33 1.13 3.85
N GLU A 387 -31.46 0.18 3.50
CA GLU A 387 -31.47 -1.19 4.05
C GLU A 387 -30.23 -1.47 4.91
N VAL A 388 -29.08 -0.90 4.55
CA VAL A 388 -27.79 -1.12 5.19
C VAL A 388 -27.33 0.14 5.90
N LYS A 389 -26.90 0.00 7.16
CA LYS A 389 -26.40 1.11 7.99
C LYS A 389 -24.92 0.94 8.30
N GLY A 390 -24.28 2.04 8.71
CA GLY A 390 -22.90 2.01 9.20
C GLY A 390 -21.84 1.97 8.10
N GLN A 391 -20.65 1.47 8.47
CA GLN A 391 -19.44 1.58 7.64
C GLN A 391 -19.51 0.80 6.32
N ALA A 392 -20.34 -0.24 6.24
CA ALA A 392 -20.51 -1.03 5.01
C ALA A 392 -20.90 -0.18 3.79
N THR A 393 -21.63 0.92 4.00
CA THR A 393 -22.06 1.84 2.93
C THR A 393 -20.97 2.78 2.40
N ASN A 394 -19.77 2.76 3.02
CA ASN A 394 -18.64 3.62 2.63
C ASN A 394 -17.63 2.93 1.71
N GLU A 395 -17.84 1.67 1.36
CA GLU A 395 -16.93 0.86 0.54
C GLU A 395 -17.57 0.56 -0.81
N LEU A 396 -16.88 0.89 -1.90
CA LEU A 396 -17.44 0.76 -3.25
C LEU A 396 -17.77 -0.71 -3.61
N GLY A 397 -16.86 -1.65 -3.30
CA GLY A 397 -17.08 -3.08 -3.53
C GLY A 397 -18.34 -3.63 -2.84
N ASN A 398 -18.72 -3.08 -1.68
CA ASN A 398 -19.95 -3.51 -0.99
C ASN A 398 -21.23 -3.12 -1.75
N ILE A 399 -21.20 -2.04 -2.53
CA ILE A 399 -22.36 -1.65 -3.35
C ILE A 399 -22.52 -2.58 -4.53
N PHE A 400 -21.42 -3.03 -5.14
CA PHE A 400 -21.44 -4.07 -6.16
C PHE A 400 -22.00 -5.38 -5.60
N ILE A 401 -21.52 -5.79 -4.43
CA ILE A 401 -21.98 -7.02 -3.77
C ILE A 401 -23.46 -6.94 -3.40
N TRP A 402 -23.89 -5.87 -2.72
CA TRP A 402 -25.29 -5.69 -2.33
C TRP A 402 -26.21 -5.66 -3.56
N SER A 403 -25.82 -4.92 -4.60
CA SER A 403 -26.65 -4.77 -5.79
C SER A 403 -26.76 -6.05 -6.61
N ALA A 404 -25.72 -6.89 -6.66
CA ALA A 404 -25.77 -8.20 -7.30
C ALA A 404 -26.94 -9.04 -6.73
N PHE A 405 -27.01 -9.17 -5.40
CA PHE A 405 -28.10 -9.90 -4.74
C PHE A 405 -29.45 -9.19 -4.80
N LYS A 406 -29.46 -7.84 -4.84
CA LYS A 406 -30.69 -7.06 -4.84
C LYS A 406 -31.40 -7.05 -6.20
N TYR A 407 -30.65 -6.92 -7.29
CA TYR A 407 -31.20 -6.60 -8.61
C TYR A 407 -30.95 -7.66 -9.69
N TYR A 408 -30.02 -8.59 -9.49
CA TYR A 408 -29.58 -9.51 -10.55
C TYR A 408 -29.87 -10.98 -10.23
N LEU A 409 -29.55 -11.45 -9.01
CA LEU A 409 -29.81 -12.84 -8.61
C LEU A 409 -31.28 -13.00 -8.19
N ARG A 410 -31.98 -13.96 -8.80
CA ARG A 410 -33.44 -14.14 -8.69
C ARG A 410 -33.82 -15.52 -8.16
N GLN A 411 -33.07 -16.54 -8.53
CA GLN A 411 -33.38 -17.94 -8.25
C GLN A 411 -32.19 -18.69 -7.62
N PRO A 412 -32.41 -19.83 -6.94
CA PRO A 412 -31.36 -20.56 -6.23
C PRO A 412 -30.15 -20.93 -7.08
N THR A 413 -30.34 -21.18 -8.38
CA THR A 413 -29.26 -21.53 -9.32
C THR A 413 -28.39 -20.35 -9.73
N ASP A 414 -28.92 -19.11 -9.64
CA ASP A 414 -28.14 -17.90 -9.91
C ASP A 414 -26.98 -17.78 -8.91
N SER A 415 -25.83 -17.35 -9.42
CA SER A 415 -24.54 -17.44 -8.74
C SER A 415 -23.80 -16.11 -8.81
N TYR A 416 -23.06 -15.78 -7.76
CA TYR A 416 -22.18 -14.62 -7.73
C TYR A 416 -20.78 -15.02 -7.28
N ILE A 417 -19.81 -14.78 -8.15
CA ILE A 417 -18.39 -15.01 -7.94
C ILE A 417 -17.73 -13.64 -7.86
N VAL A 418 -17.15 -13.33 -6.70
CA VAL A 418 -16.63 -11.98 -6.45
C VAL A 418 -15.29 -12.01 -5.75
N TYR A 419 -14.36 -11.19 -6.24
CA TYR A 419 -13.16 -10.82 -5.52
C TYR A 419 -13.48 -9.68 -4.55
N SER A 420 -13.22 -9.85 -3.25
CA SER A 420 -13.38 -8.78 -2.26
C SER A 420 -12.68 -9.11 -0.93
N PRO A 421 -12.22 -8.12 -0.14
CA PRO A 421 -11.81 -8.34 1.24
C PRO A 421 -12.96 -8.96 2.06
N VAL A 422 -12.68 -10.01 2.83
CA VAL A 422 -13.74 -10.80 3.52
C VAL A 422 -14.57 -10.03 4.55
N LYS A 423 -14.21 -8.78 4.88
CA LYS A 423 -14.90 -7.93 5.86
C LYS A 423 -16.38 -7.73 5.57
N TYR A 424 -16.81 -7.72 4.30
CA TYR A 424 -18.21 -7.57 3.92
C TYR A 424 -19.09 -8.68 4.53
N TRP A 425 -18.57 -9.90 4.63
CA TRP A 425 -19.25 -11.03 5.25
C TRP A 425 -18.88 -11.18 6.73
N LYS A 426 -17.58 -11.07 7.06
CA LYS A 426 -17.04 -11.38 8.40
C LYS A 426 -17.48 -10.39 9.49
N ALA A 427 -17.36 -9.10 9.22
CA ALA A 427 -17.53 -8.05 10.24
C ALA A 427 -18.71 -7.10 9.94
N GLN A 428 -19.06 -6.93 8.66
CA GLN A 428 -20.12 -6.02 8.23
C GLN A 428 -21.47 -6.70 8.04
N HIS A 429 -21.48 -8.03 7.92
CA HIS A 429 -22.68 -8.86 7.76
C HIS A 429 -23.57 -8.40 6.61
N LEU A 430 -22.95 -7.94 5.52
CA LEU A 430 -23.64 -7.37 4.36
C LEU A 430 -24.55 -8.41 3.69
N ILE A 431 -24.13 -9.67 3.72
CA ILE A 431 -24.81 -10.79 3.06
C ILE A 431 -24.92 -11.99 4.00
N ASN A 432 -25.96 -12.79 3.79
CA ASN A 432 -26.17 -14.09 4.45
C ASN A 432 -26.39 -15.21 3.42
N GLN A 433 -25.95 -14.99 2.18
CA GLN A 433 -26.10 -15.97 1.14
C GLN A 433 -25.25 -17.21 1.38
N LYS A 434 -25.69 -18.34 0.84
CA LYS A 434 -25.03 -19.64 0.97
C LYS A 434 -23.73 -19.61 0.19
N PHE A 435 -22.64 -19.87 0.92
CA PHE A 435 -21.31 -20.05 0.40
C PHE A 435 -21.18 -21.44 -0.22
N LEU A 436 -20.65 -21.52 -1.44
CA LEU A 436 -20.49 -22.77 -2.17
C LEU A 436 -19.03 -23.18 -2.33
N GLY A 437 -18.10 -22.23 -2.17
CA GLY A 437 -16.66 -22.45 -2.33
C GLY A 437 -15.93 -21.14 -2.55
N GLY A 438 -14.62 -21.14 -2.35
CA GLY A 438 -13.83 -19.94 -2.57
C GLY A 438 -12.35 -20.11 -2.29
N PHE A 439 -11.60 -19.14 -2.80
CA PHE A 439 -10.15 -19.06 -2.72
C PHE A 439 -9.72 -17.82 -1.94
N ALA A 440 -8.55 -17.91 -1.31
CA ALA A 440 -7.81 -16.79 -0.76
C ALA A 440 -6.57 -16.56 -1.61
N PHE A 441 -6.39 -15.32 -2.08
CA PHE A 441 -5.26 -14.93 -2.91
C PHE A 441 -4.45 -13.81 -2.26
N ASN A 442 -3.17 -13.72 -2.63
CA ASN A 442 -2.30 -12.63 -2.19
C ASN A 442 -2.50 -11.37 -3.03
N ARG A 443 -2.99 -10.30 -2.40
CA ARG A 443 -3.29 -9.02 -3.04
C ARG A 443 -2.05 -8.37 -3.68
N LYS A 444 -0.82 -8.70 -3.27
CA LYS A 444 0.42 -8.10 -3.81
C LYS A 444 0.52 -8.18 -5.35
N HIS A 445 -0.13 -9.16 -5.97
CA HIS A 445 -0.09 -9.37 -7.42
C HIS A 445 -1.11 -8.52 -8.19
N PHE A 446 -2.09 -7.93 -7.52
CA PHE A 446 -3.12 -7.06 -8.12
C PHE A 446 -2.61 -5.62 -8.26
N HIS A 447 -1.38 -5.44 -8.78
CA HIS A 447 -0.77 -4.12 -8.97
C HIS A 447 -0.64 -3.27 -7.68
N THR A 448 -0.45 -3.90 -6.51
CA THR A 448 -0.28 -3.20 -5.23
C THR A 448 0.91 -3.73 -4.44
N ASN A 449 1.55 -2.87 -3.66
CA ASN A 449 2.64 -3.27 -2.76
C ASN A 449 2.14 -3.86 -1.42
N ILE A 450 0.82 -4.04 -1.27
CA ILE A 450 0.22 -4.51 -0.03
C ILE A 450 0.07 -6.03 -0.06
N HIS A 451 0.79 -6.71 0.83
CA HIS A 451 0.59 -8.12 1.15
C HIS A 451 -0.63 -8.26 2.07
N ALA A 452 -1.76 -8.68 1.52
CA ALA A 452 -3.00 -8.92 2.25
C ALA A 452 -3.84 -9.99 1.54
N MET A 453 -4.76 -10.60 2.26
CA MET A 453 -5.68 -11.58 1.70
C MET A 453 -6.79 -10.87 0.92
N ILE A 454 -7.08 -11.37 -0.28
CA ILE A 454 -8.31 -11.09 -1.01
C ILE A 454 -9.06 -12.40 -1.21
N MET A 455 -10.37 -12.40 -0.96
CA MET A 455 -11.21 -13.58 -1.10
C MET A 455 -11.88 -13.57 -2.47
N CYS A 456 -11.81 -14.67 -3.21
CA CYS A 456 -12.64 -14.94 -4.38
C CYS A 456 -13.69 -15.98 -3.98
N ALA A 457 -14.96 -15.61 -3.89
CA ALA A 457 -15.99 -16.45 -3.30
C ALA A 457 -17.18 -16.65 -4.24
N LEU A 458 -17.65 -17.90 -4.33
CA LEU A 458 -18.87 -18.30 -5.03
C LEU A 458 -20.04 -18.38 -4.03
N TRP A 459 -21.07 -17.57 -4.28
CA TRP A 459 -22.30 -17.48 -3.51
C TRP A 459 -23.51 -17.83 -4.37
N SER A 460 -24.54 -18.46 -3.81
CA SER A 460 -25.86 -18.59 -4.45
C SER A 460 -26.85 -17.54 -3.96
N LYS A 461 -28.02 -17.42 -4.60
CA LYS A 461 -29.11 -16.57 -4.08
C LYS A 461 -29.69 -17.02 -2.72
N GLU A 462 -29.64 -18.32 -2.41
CA GLU A 462 -30.17 -18.89 -1.17
C GLU A 462 -29.49 -18.28 0.05
N GLU A 463 -30.23 -18.10 1.15
CA GLU A 463 -29.69 -17.58 2.41
C GLU A 463 -29.49 -18.70 3.44
N VAL A 464 -28.33 -18.68 4.09
CA VAL A 464 -27.96 -19.63 5.14
C VAL A 464 -27.16 -18.87 6.20
N ALA A 465 -27.53 -19.04 7.48
CA ALA A 465 -26.74 -18.53 8.59
C ALA A 465 -25.43 -19.32 8.69
N LEU A 466 -24.33 -18.69 8.28
CA LEU A 466 -22.99 -19.27 8.32
C LEU A 466 -22.14 -18.58 9.39
N GLU A 467 -21.48 -19.39 10.21
CA GLU A 467 -20.54 -18.91 11.24
C GLU A 467 -19.08 -18.95 10.78
N SER A 468 -18.78 -19.79 9.78
CA SER A 468 -17.43 -19.91 9.23
C SER A 468 -17.42 -20.26 7.74
N LEU A 469 -16.37 -19.81 7.06
CA LEU A 469 -16.04 -20.17 5.68
C LEU A 469 -14.68 -20.87 5.66
N LYS A 470 -14.51 -21.85 4.78
CA LYS A 470 -13.21 -22.46 4.47
C LYS A 470 -12.78 -22.00 3.08
N LEU A 471 -11.57 -21.44 2.98
CA LEU A 471 -10.96 -21.01 1.73
C LEU A 471 -9.69 -21.82 1.48
N GLU A 472 -9.47 -22.21 0.23
CA GLU A 472 -8.16 -22.70 -0.21
C GLU A 472 -7.25 -21.51 -0.54
N ALA A 473 -6.02 -21.51 -0.03
CA ALA A 473 -5.11 -20.38 -0.17
C ALA A 473 -4.08 -20.65 -1.27
N TYR A 474 -3.81 -19.64 -2.10
CA TYR A 474 -2.79 -19.69 -3.13
C TYR A 474 -2.03 -18.35 -3.22
N ASP A 475 -0.70 -18.40 -3.29
CA ASP A 475 0.16 -17.28 -3.69
C ASP A 475 0.69 -17.52 -5.11
N ILE A 476 1.40 -16.54 -5.70
CA ILE A 476 2.16 -16.69 -6.93
C ILE A 476 3.64 -16.56 -6.60
N ASP A 477 4.45 -17.51 -7.09
CA ASP A 477 5.89 -17.52 -6.92
C ASP A 477 6.60 -16.50 -7.85
N LYS A 478 7.93 -16.48 -7.80
CA LYS A 478 8.77 -15.56 -8.60
C LYS A 478 8.73 -15.85 -10.11
N ASP A 479 8.36 -17.07 -10.48
CA ASP A 479 8.35 -17.57 -11.86
C ASP A 479 6.93 -17.44 -12.46
N GLY A 480 5.96 -16.93 -11.69
CA GLY A 480 4.59 -16.72 -12.13
C GLY A 480 3.66 -17.91 -11.89
N ASN A 481 4.12 -18.95 -11.19
CA ASN A 481 3.32 -20.16 -10.95
C ASN A 481 2.49 -20.05 -9.68
N LEU A 482 1.32 -20.68 -9.70
CA LEU A 482 0.42 -20.75 -8.55
C LEU A 482 0.98 -21.71 -7.49
N LEU A 483 1.17 -21.21 -6.27
CA LEU A 483 1.71 -21.93 -5.12
C LEU A 483 0.60 -22.19 -4.09
N PRO A 484 0.20 -23.45 -3.82
CA PRO A 484 -0.80 -23.75 -2.79
C PRO A 484 -0.25 -23.51 -1.38
N GLU A 485 -1.12 -23.00 -0.51
CA GLU A 485 -0.86 -22.76 0.91
C GLU A 485 -1.91 -23.43 1.80
N ASN A 486 -1.71 -23.36 3.11
CA ASN A 486 -2.65 -23.92 4.09
C ASN A 486 -4.03 -23.25 3.96
N ASN A 487 -5.07 -24.09 3.98
CA ASN A 487 -6.46 -23.64 4.00
C ASN A 487 -6.73 -22.67 5.15
N ILE A 488 -7.53 -21.64 4.87
CA ILE A 488 -7.88 -20.60 5.82
C ILE A 488 -9.32 -20.81 6.29
N ILE A 489 -9.52 -20.79 7.61
CA ILE A 489 -10.86 -20.77 8.21
C ILE A 489 -11.17 -19.33 8.62
N ILE A 490 -12.17 -18.75 7.98
CA ILE A 490 -12.69 -17.43 8.33
C ILE A 490 -13.87 -17.61 9.27
N LYS A 491 -13.86 -16.96 10.44
CA LYS A 491 -15.00 -16.95 11.37
C LYS A 491 -15.68 -15.59 11.40
N ARG A 492 -17.00 -15.58 11.52
CA ARG A 492 -17.80 -14.35 11.64
C ARG A 492 -17.55 -13.66 13.00
N ILE A 493 -17.61 -12.32 13.00
CA ILE A 493 -17.45 -11.47 14.20
C ILE A 493 -18.80 -10.85 14.55
N HIS A 494 -19.24 -10.98 15.79
CA HIS A 494 -20.58 -10.52 16.21
C HIS A 494 -20.56 -9.26 17.08
N SER A 495 -19.41 -8.93 17.66
CA SER A 495 -19.28 -7.81 18.57
C SER A 495 -17.95 -7.07 18.45
N THR A 496 -17.99 -5.77 18.70
CA THR A 496 -16.82 -4.87 18.60
C THR A 496 -16.35 -4.39 19.98
N TYR A 497 -15.09 -3.94 20.06
CA TYR A 497 -14.52 -3.43 21.30
C TYR A 497 -15.30 -2.25 21.91
N SER A 498 -15.77 -1.32 21.08
CA SER A 498 -16.51 -0.15 21.57
C SER A 498 -17.87 -0.51 22.18
N GLN A 499 -18.45 -1.65 21.77
CA GLN A 499 -19.69 -2.17 22.33
C GLN A 499 -19.47 -2.82 23.69
N LYS A 500 -18.37 -3.57 23.86
CA LYS A 500 -18.19 -4.52 24.98
C LYS A 500 -17.11 -4.14 25.99
N TYR A 501 -16.03 -3.47 25.59
CA TYR A 501 -14.85 -3.25 26.45
C TYR A 501 -14.59 -1.80 26.86
N PHE A 502 -15.05 -0.82 26.09
CA PHE A 502 -14.81 0.60 26.39
C PHE A 502 -15.42 0.98 27.74
N ASP A 503 -14.61 1.64 28.58
CA ASP A 503 -15.10 2.16 29.86
C ASP A 503 -15.97 3.40 29.62
N LYS A 504 -17.20 3.36 30.16
CA LYS A 504 -18.22 4.42 30.01
C LYS A 504 -18.59 5.04 31.36
N ARG A 505 -17.90 4.66 32.44
CA ARG A 505 -18.13 5.20 33.79
C ARG A 505 -17.80 6.69 33.82
N LYS A 506 -18.53 7.42 34.65
CA LYS A 506 -18.29 8.84 34.97
C LYS A 506 -18.12 8.96 36.47
N PHE A 507 -17.21 9.83 36.88
CA PHE A 507 -16.95 10.12 38.29
C PHE A 507 -17.30 11.58 38.58
N ILE A 508 -17.62 11.87 39.85
CA ILE A 508 -18.13 13.20 40.25
C ILE A 508 -17.04 14.28 40.20
N ASP A 509 -15.78 13.85 40.33
CA ASP A 509 -14.55 14.62 40.29
C ASP A 509 -13.89 14.61 38.90
N ASP A 510 -14.60 14.17 37.86
CA ASP A 510 -14.15 14.33 36.47
C ASP A 510 -14.23 15.81 36.04
N GLU A 511 -13.09 16.43 35.79
CA GLU A 511 -13.02 17.81 35.30
C GLU A 511 -12.89 17.85 33.76
N ASN A 512 -13.69 18.70 33.09
CA ASN A 512 -13.70 18.83 31.62
C ASN A 512 -12.61 19.80 31.07
N ASN A 513 -11.51 19.97 31.80
CA ASN A 513 -10.42 20.90 31.49
C ASN A 513 -9.08 20.20 31.23
N GLY A 514 -9.13 18.93 30.80
CA GLY A 514 -7.93 18.16 30.45
C GLY A 514 -7.29 18.59 29.12
N LEU A 515 -6.15 17.98 28.80
CA LEU A 515 -5.44 18.21 27.54
C LEU A 515 -6.04 17.47 26.34
N TYR A 516 -5.83 18.05 25.17
CA TYR A 516 -6.01 17.38 23.89
C TYR A 516 -4.65 16.94 23.36
N LEU A 517 -4.51 15.66 23.00
CA LEU A 517 -3.27 15.13 22.44
C LEU A 517 -3.45 14.66 20.99
N GLY A 518 -2.38 14.83 20.23
CA GLY A 518 -2.22 14.25 18.90
C GLY A 518 -1.92 12.75 18.97
N LEU A 519 -1.89 12.10 17.81
CA LEU A 519 -1.56 10.67 17.72
C LEU A 519 -0.16 10.34 18.27
N ASN A 520 0.76 11.31 18.24
CA ASN A 520 2.13 11.19 18.73
C ASN A 520 2.27 11.39 20.25
N GLY A 521 1.17 11.59 20.98
CA GLY A 521 1.18 11.83 22.43
C GLY A 521 1.63 13.23 22.87
N LYS A 522 1.88 14.16 21.93
CA LYS A 522 2.15 15.58 22.22
C LYS A 522 0.84 16.38 22.23
N GLU A 523 0.87 17.55 22.86
CA GLU A 523 -0.29 18.44 22.91
C GLU A 523 -0.74 18.86 21.50
N TYR A 524 -2.05 18.88 21.28
CA TYR A 524 -2.65 19.18 19.99
C TYR A 524 -3.07 20.65 19.88
N GLU A 525 -2.39 21.37 18.99
CA GLU A 525 -2.62 22.79 18.73
C GLU A 525 -3.62 23.07 17.59
N GLY A 526 -4.14 22.02 16.94
CA GLY A 526 -5.05 22.17 15.81
C GLY A 526 -6.47 22.57 16.21
N LYS A 527 -7.27 22.92 15.20
CA LYS A 527 -8.66 23.41 15.39
C LYS A 527 -9.67 22.32 15.72
N THR A 528 -9.40 21.07 15.36
CA THR A 528 -10.35 19.97 15.53
C THR A 528 -10.27 19.41 16.95
N LYS A 529 -11.33 19.59 17.74
CA LYS A 529 -11.41 19.09 19.11
C LYS A 529 -12.80 18.47 19.31
N SER A 530 -12.88 17.15 19.26
CA SER A 530 -14.14 16.39 19.28
C SER A 530 -14.35 15.57 20.55
N VAL A 531 -13.28 15.18 21.25
CA VAL A 531 -13.40 14.55 22.57
C VAL A 531 -13.73 15.60 23.63
N VAL A 532 -14.43 15.21 24.70
CA VAL A 532 -14.47 16.02 25.93
C VAL A 532 -13.24 15.61 26.75
N PRO A 533 -12.22 16.49 26.91
CA PRO A 533 -10.99 16.12 27.59
C PRO A 533 -11.24 16.09 29.10
N LEU A 534 -10.99 14.93 29.72
CA LEU A 534 -11.17 14.75 31.15
C LEU A 534 -9.83 14.81 31.86
N PHE A 535 -9.84 15.41 33.05
CA PHE A 535 -8.79 15.31 34.05
C PHE A 535 -9.36 14.71 35.33
N ASN A 536 -8.67 13.70 35.86
CA ASN A 536 -8.94 13.08 37.16
C ASN A 536 -7.67 12.33 37.59
N SER A 537 -7.38 12.31 38.89
CA SER A 537 -6.24 11.58 39.47
C SER A 537 -6.21 10.09 39.16
N ASN A 538 -7.37 9.46 38.91
CA ASN A 538 -7.45 8.04 38.56
C ASN A 538 -7.37 7.78 37.04
N ILE A 539 -7.25 8.81 36.18
CA ILE A 539 -7.05 8.65 34.74
C ILE A 539 -5.56 8.46 34.47
N LEU A 540 -5.20 7.31 33.90
CA LEU A 540 -3.84 7.04 33.44
C LEU A 540 -3.57 7.58 32.04
N GLY A 541 -4.61 7.61 31.21
CA GLY A 541 -4.48 7.96 29.81
C GLY A 541 -5.77 7.78 29.01
N TYR A 542 -5.63 7.72 27.70
CA TYR A 542 -6.71 7.53 26.74
C TYR A 542 -6.33 6.45 25.75
N MET A 543 -7.21 5.46 25.59
CA MET A 543 -7.05 4.37 24.64
C MET A 543 -8.11 4.48 23.55
N ALA A 544 -7.68 4.56 22.30
CA ALA A 544 -8.57 4.47 21.14
C ALA A 544 -8.14 3.28 20.29
N VAL A 545 -8.87 2.18 20.38
CA VAL A 545 -8.71 1.01 19.49
C VAL A 545 -10.05 0.74 18.84
N TYR A 546 -10.22 1.21 17.61
CA TYR A 546 -11.47 1.15 16.87
C TYR A 546 -11.29 0.49 15.51
N SER A 547 -12.42 0.16 14.86
CA SER A 547 -12.51 -0.75 13.70
C SER A 547 -12.08 -2.19 14.01
N SER A 548 -12.72 -3.16 13.36
CA SER A 548 -12.31 -4.57 13.42
C SER A 548 -11.08 -4.85 12.54
N GLY A 549 -10.91 -4.12 11.44
CA GLY A 549 -9.82 -4.33 10.48
C GLY A 549 -8.46 -3.76 10.90
N PHE A 550 -7.47 -4.06 10.07
CA PHE A 550 -6.07 -3.61 10.17
C PHE A 550 -5.61 -2.85 8.91
N ASP A 551 -6.52 -2.12 8.27
CA ASP A 551 -6.20 -1.34 7.07
C ASP A 551 -5.22 -0.21 7.42
N ASN A 552 -5.47 0.52 8.53
CA ASN A 552 -4.59 1.56 9.09
C ASN A 552 -4.42 1.40 10.61
N PRO A 553 -3.68 0.39 11.07
CA PRO A 553 -3.63 0.02 12.48
C PRO A 553 -3.06 1.14 13.36
N ASP A 554 -2.00 1.83 12.90
CA ASP A 554 -1.36 2.90 13.68
C ASP A 554 -2.22 4.16 13.79
N LEU A 555 -3.17 4.37 12.87
CA LEU A 555 -4.16 5.45 13.00
C LEU A 555 -5.30 5.04 13.95
N HIS A 556 -5.76 3.81 13.84
CA HIS A 556 -6.95 3.31 14.52
C HIS A 556 -6.67 2.69 15.90
N ALA A 557 -5.41 2.68 16.32
CA ALA A 557 -4.98 2.21 17.62
C ALA A 557 -3.97 3.20 18.23
N THR A 558 -4.35 3.85 19.32
CA THR A 558 -3.50 4.78 20.06
C THR A 558 -3.68 4.62 21.56
N LEU A 559 -2.57 4.72 22.28
CA LEU A 559 -2.52 4.81 23.75
C LEU A 559 -1.67 6.04 24.11
N ILE A 560 -2.28 7.04 24.76
CA ILE A 560 -1.70 8.37 25.02
C ILE A 560 -2.12 8.90 26.40
N MET A 561 -1.47 9.95 26.92
CA MET A 561 -1.66 10.42 28.31
C MET A 561 -2.99 11.13 28.61
N ALA A 562 -3.68 11.66 27.59
CA ALA A 562 -4.90 12.44 27.76
C ALA A 562 -5.78 12.34 26.50
N GLY A 563 -6.91 13.03 26.47
CA GLY A 563 -7.93 12.89 25.44
C GLY A 563 -7.38 13.06 24.03
N ARG A 564 -7.60 12.06 23.15
CA ARG A 564 -7.23 12.16 21.74
C ARG A 564 -8.11 13.20 21.04
N TYR A 565 -7.51 14.13 20.29
CA TYR A 565 -8.22 15.30 19.75
C TYR A 565 -9.51 14.99 18.96
N ASP A 566 -9.56 13.88 18.21
CA ASP A 566 -10.72 13.41 17.43
C ASP A 566 -11.55 12.31 18.13
N GLY A 567 -11.19 11.90 19.36
CA GLY A 567 -11.92 10.93 20.17
C GLY A 567 -11.71 9.46 19.79
N HIS A 568 -12.81 8.74 19.53
CA HIS A 568 -12.84 7.31 19.15
C HIS A 568 -12.31 6.28 20.17
N GLY A 569 -12.19 6.67 21.43
CA GLY A 569 -11.70 5.83 22.52
C GLY A 569 -12.40 6.07 23.85
N PHE A 570 -11.72 5.71 24.93
CA PHE A 570 -12.16 5.90 26.31
C PHE A 570 -10.97 6.25 27.22
N PHE A 571 -11.24 6.87 28.35
CA PHE A 571 -10.23 7.16 29.37
C PHE A 571 -9.89 5.89 30.15
N LEU A 572 -8.61 5.55 30.17
CA LEU A 572 -8.05 4.41 30.89
C LEU A 572 -7.91 4.77 32.37
N ARG A 573 -8.50 3.99 33.28
CA ARG A 573 -8.54 4.28 34.72
C ARG A 573 -7.63 3.33 35.50
N SER A 574 -7.07 3.82 36.61
CA SER A 574 -6.10 3.10 37.43
C SER A 574 -6.64 1.81 38.05
N ASP A 575 -7.95 1.69 38.22
CA ASP A 575 -8.60 0.54 38.86
C ASP A 575 -8.87 -0.64 37.91
N ASN A 576 -8.89 -0.42 36.59
CA ASN A 576 -9.22 -1.47 35.61
C ASN A 576 -8.28 -1.55 34.40
N PHE A 577 -7.19 -0.79 34.40
CA PHE A 577 -6.34 -0.66 33.22
C PHE A 577 -5.83 -2.00 32.67
N LEU A 578 -5.45 -2.94 33.54
CA LEU A 578 -4.98 -4.28 33.15
C LEU A 578 -5.99 -5.01 32.25
N GLU A 579 -7.28 -4.91 32.56
CA GLU A 579 -8.35 -5.55 31.79
C GLU A 579 -8.53 -4.93 30.39
N LYS A 580 -8.01 -3.72 30.18
CA LYS A 580 -8.16 -2.96 28.93
C LYS A 580 -6.96 -3.09 28.00
N LEU A 581 -5.77 -3.32 28.54
CA LEU A 581 -4.53 -3.46 27.75
C LEU A 581 -4.57 -4.55 26.66
N PRO A 582 -5.32 -5.68 26.80
CA PRO A 582 -5.46 -6.64 25.71
C PRO A 582 -5.96 -6.03 24.40
N MET A 583 -6.80 -4.98 24.43
CA MET A 583 -7.26 -4.30 23.21
C MET A 583 -6.10 -3.62 22.48
N PHE A 584 -5.19 -2.97 23.21
CA PHE A 584 -4.00 -2.35 22.63
C PHE A 584 -3.06 -3.42 22.09
N ALA A 585 -2.80 -4.50 22.83
CA ALA A 585 -1.98 -5.61 22.36
C ALA A 585 -2.53 -6.27 21.09
N ALA A 586 -3.85 -6.47 20.99
CA ALA A 586 -4.50 -7.00 19.79
C ALA A 586 -4.27 -6.10 18.56
N SER A 587 -4.23 -4.79 18.75
CA SER A 587 -4.00 -3.86 17.64
C SER A 587 -2.63 -4.01 16.96
N ARG A 588 -1.68 -4.68 17.63
CA ARG A 588 -0.31 -4.85 17.15
C ARG A 588 -0.06 -6.11 16.34
N TYR A 589 -1.07 -6.97 16.19
CA TYR A 589 -0.93 -8.27 15.57
C TYR A 589 -0.24 -8.25 14.21
N ILE A 590 -0.76 -7.45 13.27
CA ILE A 590 -0.23 -7.37 11.89
C ILE A 590 1.17 -6.75 11.81
N THR A 591 1.60 -5.99 12.83
CA THR A 591 2.95 -5.40 12.85
C THR A 591 4.00 -6.50 12.94
N TYR A 592 3.70 -7.51 13.76
CA TYR A 592 4.57 -8.64 14.06
C TYR A 592 4.27 -9.87 13.19
N ASN A 593 3.03 -9.98 12.68
CA ASN A 593 2.55 -11.08 11.83
C ASN A 593 2.14 -10.55 10.46
N ARG A 594 3.12 -10.50 9.53
CA ARG A 594 2.99 -9.86 8.21
C ARG A 594 2.71 -10.83 7.05
N HIS A 595 2.49 -12.10 7.36
CA HIS A 595 2.13 -13.06 6.33
C HIS A 595 0.82 -12.62 5.64
N TRP A 596 0.73 -12.75 4.31
CA TRP A 596 -0.35 -12.13 3.54
C TRP A 596 -1.73 -12.66 3.91
N THR A 597 -1.81 -13.92 4.37
CA THR A 597 -3.03 -14.58 4.88
C THR A 597 -3.57 -14.00 6.19
N GLN A 598 -2.80 -13.12 6.86
CA GLN A 598 -3.16 -12.52 8.14
C GLN A 598 -3.95 -11.23 7.94
N ARG A 599 -3.39 -10.29 7.16
CA ARG A 599 -4.02 -8.98 6.92
C ARG A 599 -5.30 -9.15 6.09
N ALA A 600 -6.35 -8.43 6.48
CA ALA A 600 -7.73 -8.56 5.98
C ALA A 600 -8.49 -9.84 6.39
N ASN A 601 -7.80 -10.87 6.89
CA ASN A 601 -8.44 -12.06 7.49
C ASN A 601 -8.66 -11.88 9.00
N ILE A 602 -7.56 -11.81 9.76
CA ILE A 602 -7.61 -11.67 11.22
C ILE A 602 -8.08 -10.27 11.54
N MET A 603 -9.04 -10.16 12.46
CA MET A 603 -9.67 -8.90 12.85
C MET A 603 -9.86 -8.83 14.36
N LYS A 604 -9.94 -7.61 14.89
CA LYS A 604 -10.31 -7.34 16.28
C LYS A 604 -11.78 -7.70 16.53
N SER A 605 -12.03 -8.50 17.55
CA SER A 605 -13.37 -8.99 17.93
C SER A 605 -13.58 -8.89 19.44
N ALA A 606 -14.83 -8.71 19.88
CA ALA A 606 -15.19 -8.78 21.29
C ALA A 606 -15.99 -10.05 21.65
N ASP A 607 -16.05 -11.03 20.76
CA ASP A 607 -16.94 -12.19 20.91
C ASP A 607 -16.61 -13.06 22.14
N GLY A 608 -15.36 -13.04 22.61
CA GLY A 608 -14.92 -13.77 23.80
C GLY A 608 -15.12 -13.05 25.13
N VAL A 609 -15.79 -11.89 25.16
CA VAL A 609 -15.92 -11.03 26.36
C VAL A 609 -16.45 -11.77 27.59
N GLU A 610 -17.41 -12.68 27.43
CA GLU A 610 -17.97 -13.43 28.56
C GLU A 610 -16.94 -14.39 29.17
N ARG A 611 -16.16 -15.09 28.33
CA ARG A 611 -15.07 -15.95 28.80
C ARG A 611 -13.99 -15.11 29.50
N PHE A 612 -13.63 -13.98 28.91
CA PHE A 612 -12.63 -13.07 29.45
C PHE A 612 -13.05 -12.54 30.83
N ASN A 613 -14.26 -11.98 30.95
CA ASN A 613 -14.75 -11.44 32.23
C ASN A 613 -14.84 -12.51 33.32
N LYS A 614 -15.22 -13.75 32.97
CA LYS A 614 -15.22 -14.88 33.90
C LYS A 614 -13.80 -15.25 34.36
N ALA A 615 -12.82 -15.21 33.46
CA ALA A 615 -11.42 -15.46 33.80
C ALA A 615 -10.82 -14.36 34.68
N VAL A 616 -11.14 -13.09 34.41
CA VAL A 616 -10.76 -11.94 35.24
C VAL A 616 -11.33 -12.08 36.65
N SER A 617 -12.65 -12.25 36.77
CA SER A 617 -13.33 -12.35 38.08
C SER A 617 -12.92 -13.56 38.92
N SER A 618 -12.38 -14.61 38.30
CA SER A 618 -11.82 -15.78 39.00
C SER A 618 -10.29 -15.69 39.24
N ASN A 619 -9.67 -14.54 38.91
CA ASN A 619 -8.23 -14.29 39.01
C ASN A 619 -7.34 -15.32 38.29
N LYS A 620 -7.87 -15.99 37.25
CA LYS A 620 -7.15 -17.07 36.55
C LYS A 620 -6.09 -16.57 35.58
N ILE A 621 -6.24 -15.35 35.09
CA ILE A 621 -5.42 -14.75 34.02
C ILE A 621 -4.59 -13.56 34.50
N GLU A 622 -4.43 -13.39 35.81
CA GLU A 622 -3.65 -12.27 36.36
C GLU A 622 -2.24 -12.21 35.76
N GLN A 623 -1.58 -13.36 35.65
CA GLN A 623 -0.23 -13.44 35.08
C GLN A 623 -0.23 -13.07 33.59
N ASP A 624 -1.23 -13.50 32.81
CA ASP A 624 -1.33 -13.12 31.39
C ASP A 624 -1.55 -11.61 31.22
N LEU A 625 -2.37 -11.00 32.07
CA LEU A 625 -2.57 -9.55 32.07
C LEU A 625 -1.30 -8.79 32.46
N LEU A 626 -0.51 -9.31 33.40
CA LEU A 626 0.80 -8.73 33.76
C LEU A 626 1.83 -8.90 32.63
N LYS A 627 1.80 -10.03 31.90
CA LYS A 627 2.62 -10.20 30.69
C LYS A 627 2.23 -9.19 29.61
N ILE A 628 0.94 -8.94 29.42
CA ILE A 628 0.42 -7.92 28.49
C ILE A 628 0.82 -6.51 28.95
N LEU A 629 0.83 -6.23 30.25
CA LEU A 629 1.34 -4.98 30.80
C LEU A 629 2.82 -4.80 30.47
N LEU A 630 3.67 -5.81 30.71
CA LEU A 630 5.09 -5.76 30.37
C LEU A 630 5.28 -5.45 28.88
N PHE A 631 4.60 -6.19 28.00
CA PHE A 631 4.58 -5.92 26.57
C PHE A 631 4.17 -4.46 26.26
N THR A 632 3.08 -3.97 26.86
CA THR A 632 2.55 -2.63 26.61
C THR A 632 3.54 -1.53 27.01
N THR A 633 4.26 -1.71 28.13
CA THR A 633 5.28 -0.74 28.58
C THR A 633 6.50 -0.66 27.67
N LEU A 634 6.81 -1.76 26.97
CA LEU A 634 7.98 -1.89 26.09
C LEU A 634 7.64 -1.67 24.60
N GLU A 635 6.35 -1.67 24.25
CA GLU A 635 5.87 -1.52 22.88
C GLU A 635 6.18 -0.11 22.33
N THR A 636 6.88 -0.07 21.19
CA THR A 636 7.32 1.17 20.53
C THR A 636 6.18 2.07 20.04
N GLN A 637 4.97 1.54 19.89
CA GLN A 637 3.76 2.29 19.52
C GLN A 637 2.89 2.69 20.72
N ASN A 638 3.34 2.44 21.95
CA ASN A 638 2.72 3.03 23.13
C ASN A 638 3.15 4.51 23.23
N HIS A 639 2.28 5.41 22.80
CA HIS A 639 2.58 6.84 22.72
C HIS A 639 2.38 7.60 24.03
N MET A 640 2.13 6.91 25.15
CA MET A 640 2.17 7.52 26.47
C MET A 640 3.58 8.03 26.77
N ARG A 641 3.66 9.28 27.21
CA ARG A 641 4.91 10.00 27.48
C ARG A 641 4.68 10.99 28.61
N SER A 642 5.66 11.20 29.47
CA SER A 642 5.53 12.24 30.50
C SER A 642 5.63 13.63 29.85
N LEU A 643 4.72 14.55 30.17
CA LEU A 643 4.74 15.93 29.65
C LEU A 643 4.22 16.97 30.65
N TYR A 644 4.61 18.22 30.44
CA TYR A 644 3.99 19.38 31.07
C TYR A 644 2.96 19.96 30.10
N GLY A 645 1.71 20.05 30.54
CA GLY A 645 0.63 20.61 29.74
C GLY A 645 0.63 22.13 29.71
N SER A 646 0.03 22.70 28.66
CA SER A 646 -0.28 24.14 28.61
C SER A 646 -1.25 24.59 29.72
N ASP A 647 -1.95 23.64 30.34
CA ASP A 647 -2.81 23.84 31.51
C ASP A 647 -2.03 23.99 32.84
N GLY A 648 -0.70 23.95 32.79
CA GLY A 648 0.18 24.09 33.96
C GLY A 648 0.33 22.82 34.79
N ARG A 649 -0.25 21.69 34.37
CA ARG A 649 -0.17 20.41 35.09
C ARG A 649 0.95 19.53 34.55
N PHE A 650 1.53 18.71 35.43
CA PHE A 650 2.44 17.65 35.04
C PHE A 650 1.68 16.33 34.87
N TYR A 651 1.79 15.74 33.68
CA TYR A 651 1.20 14.44 33.35
C TYR A 651 2.32 13.39 33.39
N ARG A 652 2.41 12.66 34.50
CA ARG A 652 3.38 11.57 34.68
C ARG A 652 2.87 10.30 34.00
N ASN A 653 3.73 9.66 33.20
CA ASN A 653 3.42 8.37 32.61
C ASN A 653 3.48 7.23 33.65
N GLU A 654 2.32 6.82 34.16
CA GLU A 654 2.16 5.70 35.09
C GLU A 654 2.27 4.31 34.44
N LEU A 655 2.26 4.23 33.09
CA LEU A 655 2.51 3.02 32.31
C LEU A 655 3.94 2.99 31.74
N SER A 656 4.93 3.24 32.60
CA SER A 656 6.37 3.17 32.29
C SER A 656 7.12 2.29 33.28
N LEU A 657 8.22 1.68 32.82
CA LEU A 657 9.20 0.99 33.65
C LEU A 657 10.31 1.92 34.19
N ASP A 658 10.32 3.20 33.83
CA ASP A 658 11.24 4.19 34.39
C ASP A 658 10.77 4.60 35.79
N ASN A 659 11.44 4.08 36.82
CA ASN A 659 11.16 4.38 38.22
C ASN A 659 12.11 5.44 38.80
N SER A 660 12.81 6.21 37.96
CA SER A 660 13.77 7.24 38.43
C SER A 660 13.11 8.32 39.30
N ASN A 661 11.79 8.51 39.15
CA ASN A 661 10.97 9.46 39.92
C ASN A 661 10.01 8.75 40.87
N GLY A 662 10.42 7.60 41.41
CA GLY A 662 9.60 6.73 42.26
C GLY A 662 8.85 5.68 41.46
N ASP A 663 8.14 4.80 42.16
CA ASP A 663 7.39 3.72 41.53
C ASP A 663 6.24 4.29 40.67
N THR A 664 6.02 3.62 39.55
CA THR A 664 4.89 3.83 38.64
C THR A 664 3.84 2.75 38.89
N LEU A 665 2.60 2.99 38.48
CA LEU A 665 1.57 1.94 38.57
C LEU A 665 1.97 0.64 37.83
N ALA A 666 2.67 0.76 36.70
CA ALA A 666 3.19 -0.38 35.97
C ALA A 666 4.23 -1.18 36.78
N THR A 667 5.22 -0.52 37.38
CA THR A 667 6.27 -1.21 38.18
C THR A 667 5.69 -1.85 39.44
N VAL A 668 4.76 -1.18 40.14
CA VAL A 668 4.03 -1.76 41.28
C VAL A 668 3.26 -3.01 40.87
N SER A 669 2.60 -2.98 39.72
CA SER A 669 1.81 -4.13 39.24
C SER A 669 2.71 -5.28 38.78
N LEU A 670 3.79 -4.97 38.04
CA LEU A 670 4.74 -5.96 37.53
C LEU A 670 5.60 -6.61 38.62
N ALA A 671 5.66 -6.04 39.83
CA ALA A 671 6.24 -6.73 40.98
C ALA A 671 5.53 -8.07 41.30
N LYS A 672 4.28 -8.24 40.85
CA LYS A 672 3.50 -9.48 41.00
C LYS A 672 3.71 -10.47 39.85
N LEU A 673 4.43 -10.09 38.79
CA LEU A 673 4.67 -10.94 37.64
C LEU A 673 5.68 -12.03 38.01
N LYS A 674 5.32 -13.28 37.79
CA LYS A 674 6.24 -14.41 37.89
C LYS A 674 7.15 -14.39 36.67
N GLN A 675 8.39 -13.96 36.87
CA GLN A 675 9.36 -13.82 35.79
C GLN A 675 9.94 -15.18 35.39
N GLY A 676 9.85 -15.52 34.10
CA GLY A 676 10.71 -16.50 33.47
C GLY A 676 11.92 -15.83 32.83
N SER A 677 12.70 -16.61 32.07
CA SER A 677 13.90 -16.08 31.40
C SER A 677 13.59 -14.93 30.45
N LYS A 678 12.51 -15.03 29.65
CA LYS A 678 12.12 -13.99 28.70
C LYS A 678 11.79 -12.68 29.39
N GLU A 679 11.02 -12.71 30.48
CA GLU A 679 10.66 -11.52 31.25
C GLU A 679 11.90 -10.89 31.89
N THR A 680 12.78 -11.70 32.49
CA THR A 680 14.05 -11.23 33.06
C THR A 680 14.92 -10.56 32.00
N ASP A 681 15.12 -11.19 30.85
CA ASP A 681 15.92 -10.64 29.75
C ASP A 681 15.35 -9.29 29.26
N LEU A 682 14.02 -9.16 29.19
CA LEU A 682 13.35 -7.90 28.81
C LEU A 682 13.60 -6.78 29.83
N PHE A 683 13.52 -7.08 31.13
CA PHE A 683 13.81 -6.10 32.18
C PHE A 683 15.28 -5.67 32.16
N GLU A 684 16.21 -6.60 31.98
CA GLU A 684 17.63 -6.28 31.84
C GLU A 684 17.91 -5.42 30.62
N GLN A 685 17.30 -5.75 29.47
CA GLN A 685 17.46 -5.00 28.24
C GLN A 685 16.86 -3.59 28.34
N TRP A 686 15.71 -3.44 29.01
CA TRP A 686 15.16 -2.14 29.37
C TRP A 686 16.12 -1.34 30.26
N GLY A 687 16.73 -1.98 31.27
CA GLY A 687 17.71 -1.35 32.14
C GLY A 687 18.90 -0.75 31.36
N LYS A 688 19.39 -1.45 30.34
CA LYS A 688 20.42 -0.94 29.42
C LYS A 688 19.93 0.27 28.61
N VAL A 689 18.71 0.19 28.04
CA VAL A 689 18.10 1.31 27.31
C VAL A 689 18.00 2.56 28.20
N LEU A 690 17.46 2.41 29.41
CA LEU A 690 17.29 3.54 30.34
C LEU A 690 18.63 4.11 30.80
N THR A 691 19.64 3.25 31.01
CA THR A 691 21.00 3.68 31.38
C THR A 691 21.63 4.53 30.29
N GLU A 692 21.55 4.11 29.02
CA GLU A 692 22.07 4.91 27.90
C GLU A 692 21.24 6.16 27.63
N ALA A 693 19.91 6.09 27.78
CA ALA A 693 19.02 7.24 27.63
C ALA A 693 19.39 8.38 28.60
N LYS A 694 19.77 8.05 29.84
CA LYS A 694 20.23 9.01 30.86
C LYS A 694 21.52 9.74 30.50
N LYS A 695 22.34 9.19 29.60
CA LYS A 695 23.58 9.83 29.13
C LYS A 695 23.33 10.84 28.00
N THR A 696 22.14 10.86 27.42
CA THR A 696 21.84 11.75 26.29
C THR A 696 21.72 13.20 26.75
N LYS A 697 22.14 14.14 25.89
CA LYS A 697 22.11 15.59 26.17
C LYS A 697 20.70 16.12 26.50
N ASN A 698 19.67 15.53 25.89
CA ASN A 698 18.29 16.00 26.01
C ASN A 698 17.51 15.31 27.15
N TYR A 699 18.17 14.43 27.93
CA TYR A 699 17.53 13.74 29.04
C TYR A 699 17.09 14.72 30.13
N ASN A 700 15.82 14.65 30.53
CA ASN A 700 15.27 15.44 31.63
C ASN A 700 14.92 14.52 32.80
N SER A 701 15.68 14.62 33.89
CA SER A 701 15.49 13.77 35.09
C SER A 701 14.13 13.92 35.76
N LYS A 702 13.37 14.98 35.48
CA LYS A 702 12.01 15.18 36.01
C LYS A 702 10.95 14.37 35.26
N LEU A 703 11.27 13.83 34.10
CA LEU A 703 10.33 13.05 33.29
C LEU A 703 10.47 11.56 33.60
N THR A 704 9.36 10.84 33.41
CA THR A 704 9.31 9.38 33.45
C THR A 704 9.15 8.88 32.02
N TYR A 705 10.22 8.36 31.43
CA TYR A 705 10.31 8.08 30.00
C TYR A 705 9.71 6.72 29.63
N SER A 706 8.95 6.66 28.54
CA SER A 706 8.60 5.40 27.85
C SER A 706 9.59 5.07 26.74
N VAL A 707 9.58 3.82 26.24
CA VAL A 707 10.37 3.43 25.06
C VAL A 707 10.11 4.37 23.88
N TYR A 708 8.84 4.69 23.59
CA TYR A 708 8.48 5.61 22.51
C TYR A 708 9.01 7.03 22.75
N GLN A 709 8.92 7.56 23.97
CA GLN A 709 9.44 8.88 24.29
C GLN A 709 10.96 8.93 24.12
N ILE A 710 11.68 7.88 24.54
CA ILE A 710 13.14 7.77 24.32
C ILE A 710 13.45 7.76 22.82
N ILE A 711 12.71 6.98 22.02
CA ILE A 711 12.90 6.93 20.55
C ILE A 711 12.69 8.31 19.91
N ASP A 712 11.64 9.03 20.31
CA ASP A 712 11.25 10.31 19.70
C ASP A 712 12.11 11.50 20.18
N GLU A 713 12.50 11.52 21.45
CA GLU A 713 13.11 12.72 22.07
C GLU A 713 14.62 12.57 22.34
N LEU A 714 15.11 11.35 22.56
CA LEU A 714 16.49 11.09 23.02
C LEU A 714 17.36 10.37 21.97
N ASN A 715 16.79 9.43 21.21
CA ASN A 715 17.50 8.68 20.18
C ASN A 715 17.69 9.49 18.88
N THR A 716 18.35 10.65 19.01
CA THR A 716 18.56 11.60 17.92
C THR A 716 19.54 11.06 16.87
N SER A 717 19.32 11.43 15.61
CA SER A 717 20.18 11.05 14.49
C SER A 717 20.28 12.18 13.48
N GLU A 718 21.37 12.17 12.73
CA GLU A 718 21.63 13.07 11.62
C GLU A 718 21.74 12.26 10.32
N LYS A 719 21.58 12.93 9.18
CA LYS A 719 21.84 12.33 7.87
C LYS A 719 23.26 12.69 7.48
N ASP A 720 24.05 11.70 7.06
CA ASP A 720 25.33 11.97 6.43
C ASP A 720 25.16 12.45 5.00
N GLU A 721 26.29 12.74 4.35
CA GLU A 721 26.39 13.15 2.95
C GLU A 721 25.81 12.13 1.95
N ASN A 722 25.54 10.89 2.37
CA ASN A 722 24.93 9.84 1.55
C ASN A 722 23.46 9.57 1.93
N ASP A 723 22.81 10.49 2.65
CA ASP A 723 21.47 10.34 3.24
C ASP A 723 21.32 9.09 4.13
N LYS A 724 22.43 8.57 4.66
CA LYS A 724 22.43 7.48 5.63
C LYS A 724 22.28 8.06 7.02
N THR A 725 21.40 7.43 7.81
CA THR A 725 21.13 7.86 9.18
C THR A 725 22.29 7.47 10.10
N ILE A 726 22.96 8.47 10.67
CA ILE A 726 23.98 8.31 11.71
C ILE A 726 23.34 8.70 13.05
N TYR A 727 23.35 7.77 14.01
CA TYR A 727 22.81 8.01 15.34
C TYR A 727 23.83 8.68 16.25
N ASN A 728 23.42 9.74 16.95
CA ASN A 728 24.27 10.44 17.92
C ASN A 728 24.61 9.57 19.14
N TYR A 729 23.76 8.58 19.42
CA TYR A 729 23.93 7.62 20.52
C TYR A 729 23.81 6.18 19.98
N PRO A 730 24.85 5.63 19.31
CA PRO A 730 24.79 4.31 18.68
C PRO A 730 24.45 3.17 19.66
N GLU A 731 24.95 3.23 20.90
CA GLU A 731 24.67 2.23 21.94
C GLU A 731 23.19 2.23 22.35
N LEU A 732 22.61 3.42 22.60
CA LEU A 732 21.18 3.57 22.87
C LEU A 732 20.33 2.99 21.72
N ASN A 733 20.67 3.36 20.48
CA ASN A 733 19.98 2.86 19.30
C ASN A 733 20.11 1.33 19.17
N GLY A 734 21.29 0.77 19.41
CA GLY A 734 21.54 -0.67 19.40
C GLY A 734 20.70 -1.41 20.44
N HIS A 735 20.61 -0.87 21.67
CA HIS A 735 19.78 -1.45 22.72
C HIS A 735 18.28 -1.35 22.43
N LEU A 736 17.81 -0.24 21.84
CA LEU A 736 16.41 -0.09 21.41
C LEU A 736 16.05 -1.09 20.30
N ASN A 737 16.93 -1.31 19.32
CA ASN A 737 16.72 -2.29 18.25
C ASN A 737 16.69 -3.73 18.77
N THR A 738 17.56 -4.03 19.73
CA THR A 738 17.57 -5.33 20.43
C THR A 738 16.26 -5.53 21.19
N LEU A 739 15.85 -4.55 22.00
CA LEU A 739 14.60 -4.57 22.75
C LEU A 739 13.39 -4.80 21.84
N LYS A 740 13.31 -4.08 20.71
CA LYS A 740 12.24 -4.24 19.72
C LYS A 740 12.13 -5.66 19.17
N THR A 741 13.27 -6.34 18.97
CA THR A 741 13.31 -7.73 18.50
C THR A 741 12.79 -8.68 19.58
N MET A 742 13.26 -8.52 20.82
CA MET A 742 12.80 -9.32 21.97
C MET A 742 11.31 -9.12 22.26
N VAL A 743 10.81 -7.89 22.21
CA VAL A 743 9.38 -7.57 22.39
C VAL A 743 8.53 -8.24 21.33
N LYS A 744 8.99 -8.31 20.07
CA LYS A 744 8.29 -9.05 19.01
C LYS A 744 8.20 -10.54 19.30
N GLU A 745 9.30 -11.17 19.72
CA GLU A 745 9.33 -12.60 20.04
C GLU A 745 8.45 -12.92 21.25
N TYR A 746 8.52 -12.08 22.28
CA TYR A 746 7.67 -12.15 23.45
C TYR A 746 6.18 -11.99 23.09
N TYR A 747 5.84 -11.00 22.26
CA TYR A 747 4.47 -10.81 21.77
C TYR A 747 3.93 -12.07 21.09
N ASN A 748 4.67 -12.63 20.14
CA ASN A 748 4.20 -13.79 19.38
C ASN A 748 4.08 -15.06 20.22
N SER A 749 4.96 -15.25 21.20
CA SER A 749 4.99 -16.47 22.01
C SER A 749 4.09 -16.41 23.26
N GLU A 750 4.01 -15.27 23.93
CA GLU A 750 3.32 -15.12 25.22
C GLU A 750 1.98 -14.39 25.11
N ILE A 751 1.82 -13.48 24.13
CA ILE A 751 0.64 -12.58 24.06
C ILE A 751 -0.36 -13.05 23.02
N VAL A 752 0.09 -13.40 21.81
CA VAL A 752 -0.80 -13.83 20.71
C VAL A 752 -1.71 -15.02 21.08
N PRO A 753 -1.24 -16.07 21.78
CA PRO A 753 -2.12 -17.17 22.19
C PRO A 753 -3.32 -16.70 23.03
N PHE A 754 -3.07 -15.84 24.02
CA PHE A 754 -4.11 -15.24 24.85
C PHE A 754 -5.13 -14.45 24.02
N LEU A 755 -4.64 -13.65 23.06
CA LEU A 755 -5.51 -12.82 22.22
C LEU A 755 -6.49 -13.64 21.38
N PHE A 756 -6.08 -14.83 20.91
CA PHE A 756 -6.97 -15.75 20.21
C PHE A 756 -7.86 -16.55 21.16
N GLU A 757 -7.33 -17.01 22.30
CA GLU A 757 -8.08 -17.77 23.30
C GLU A 757 -9.31 -17.00 23.80
N TYR A 758 -9.15 -15.69 24.05
CA TYR A 758 -10.23 -14.79 24.50
C TYR A 758 -10.86 -14.01 23.34
N GLU A 759 -10.58 -14.39 22.09
CA GLU A 759 -11.14 -13.80 20.86
C GLU A 759 -11.06 -12.27 20.79
N PHE A 760 -10.01 -11.67 21.38
CA PHE A 760 -9.61 -10.31 21.01
C PHE A 760 -9.19 -10.25 19.53
N LEU A 761 -8.62 -11.35 19.03
CA LEU A 761 -8.37 -11.60 17.62
C LEU A 761 -9.18 -12.80 17.15
N LYS A 762 -9.78 -12.69 15.96
CA LYS A 762 -10.62 -13.73 15.37
C LYS A 762 -10.52 -13.77 13.85
#